data_AF-A0AAE9E0B5-F1
#
_entry.id   AF-A0AAE9E0B5-F1
#
_cell.length_a   1.000
_cell.length_b   1.000
_cell.length_c   1.000
_cell.angle_alpha   90.00
_cell.angle_beta   90.00
_cell.angle_gamma   90.00
#
_symmetry.space_group_name_H-M   'P 1'
#
loop_
_entity.id
_entity.type
_entity.pdbx_description
1 polymer ?
#
loop_
_entity_poly.entity_id
_entity_poly.type
_entity_poly.pdbx_seq_one_letter_code
_entity_poly.pdbx_strand_id
1 'polypeptide(L)'
;MDIMKHYQKRILSSVPSCTSPTKYEMLMPRLDDDGEEEEQWELKEKHDHDLINERLNQILVEHPDAESLIRNINVGNVEDEPEFDFVAWVRDSLLKIDFECGLTDVCVELLQIAIERGYRDVFHDMGTWKRYAQYVRICSSVSESITSFQDSTVKSFIDRFSRLLESELISYAEEIIGLIEWKVNRTKDKDRTIEERIRDAVTILMRTANEKSTKVLVAYRNKRPDVVDDHVILEVLLNMTATGTELMGSLQSLPVDKYSNVTSSLASLMSRGVKMTFKSIFESMKEPDGARRVVIKLSRSGNCSTLEEWTCLRDDIYDMANGIYRDLVTTEEALELVAGEILEDERIGSHPELIHLVLTMNPKEERQNPKKLSIARSAEVLLAKSDELMSEATQRTDPLLGKARFFAATARAISPKKAKEKLDWLDAIDAALELGCTMMPIAIKMSDHDTLLRDVVSLGSNYKQGKKVLSFAKQLNIDTPIATALSYCALAALKSNDAVYLSKYIGEVMKAKGVPVVHQLCMQIMESPHVPTDMEDVYSCAINNSNDENLLETVDAIASSEKRLSESKRVREIRIEDVPVSENIVGDPMYTPLRLYNSRKEVSGDVKQKLTFFENHGKREGFDFLKRLYAHESSTLALCYSLFHPAENSDTGEFSWTKNDKLRRYEKGLRFFQDRVPLSVLVTAPASSIIKEANRGDVSITAIDRIEDYGCDKSRFVGDAEYRTVTIIGLAETENEQRFADALELASKYGIDEWQLHMASLEYLLDPTNNVSRNDVKTIMKSRKHLSNLRSKPDEFHKRLRDVVFPTLVTNEQFLAYTSLFADTEPEKKVADTIKQIVVKIKEAQAVQMWRDDEYLYSILKKIPDSALCSIAKNILQIPEVGVKACEQYAEFILDGDELRPPANPFIVFVLMRENVEDFLELISNKKSRDEEIGYLQSATLILEITPKVPDNLKDAVRTRAEGMRRATVTPETTASSNGSGSFFSNPEDNTGMMKRRRN
;
A
#
# COMPACT_ATOMS: atom_id res chain seq x y z
N MET A 1 69.29 -28.68 -71.52
CA MET A 1 68.16 -29.41 -70.93
C MET A 1 68.22 -29.38 -69.40
N ASP A 2 69.40 -29.55 -68.79
CA ASP A 2 69.53 -29.53 -67.31
C ASP A 2 69.27 -28.17 -66.64
N ILE A 3 69.49 -27.06 -67.37
CA ILE A 3 69.42 -25.70 -66.81
C ILE A 3 68.04 -25.38 -66.23
N MET A 4 66.94 -25.66 -66.96
CA MET A 4 65.61 -25.38 -66.41
C MET A 4 65.26 -26.27 -65.25
N LYS A 5 65.59 -27.57 -65.29
CA LYS A 5 65.38 -28.46 -64.15
C LYS A 5 66.11 -27.93 -62.90
N HIS A 6 67.33 -27.41 -63.08
CA HIS A 6 68.15 -26.85 -62.00
C HIS A 6 67.62 -25.51 -61.44
N TYR A 7 66.94 -24.71 -62.25
CA TYR A 7 66.34 -23.43 -61.82
C TYR A 7 64.83 -23.50 -61.55
N GLN A 8 64.17 -24.63 -61.83
CA GLN A 8 62.71 -24.79 -61.80
C GLN A 8 62.14 -24.47 -60.43
N LYS A 9 62.77 -25.00 -59.37
CA LYS A 9 62.43 -24.73 -57.97
C LYS A 9 62.45 -23.22 -57.66
N ARG A 10 63.50 -22.53 -58.11
CA ARG A 10 63.70 -21.09 -57.84
C ARG A 10 62.73 -20.22 -58.64
N ILE A 11 62.44 -20.60 -59.88
CA ILE A 11 61.43 -19.95 -60.73
C ILE A 11 60.05 -20.09 -60.09
N LEU A 12 59.63 -21.32 -59.76
CA LEU A 12 58.33 -21.58 -59.15
C LEU A 12 58.19 -20.92 -57.78
N SER A 13 59.25 -20.94 -56.95
CA SER A 13 59.25 -20.29 -55.63
C SER A 13 59.26 -18.76 -55.68
N SER A 14 59.61 -18.16 -56.84
CA SER A 14 59.57 -16.71 -57.07
C SER A 14 58.21 -16.21 -57.55
N VAL A 15 57.30 -17.11 -57.93
CA VAL A 15 55.94 -16.75 -58.31
C VAL A 15 55.21 -16.19 -57.07
N PRO A 16 54.57 -15.01 -57.17
CA PRO A 16 53.80 -14.46 -56.07
C PRO A 16 52.66 -15.40 -55.65
N SER A 17 52.50 -15.62 -54.35
CA SER A 17 51.54 -16.57 -53.74
C SER A 17 50.07 -16.30 -54.08
N CYS A 18 49.73 -15.11 -54.58
CA CYS A 18 48.38 -14.75 -55.04
C CYS A 18 48.08 -15.15 -56.50
N THR A 19 49.04 -15.75 -57.20
CA THR A 19 48.91 -16.13 -58.61
C THR A 19 48.21 -17.48 -58.75
N SER A 20 47.18 -17.59 -59.60
CA SER A 20 46.53 -18.89 -59.86
C SER A 20 47.52 -19.90 -60.49
N PRO A 21 47.56 -21.15 -59.99
CA PRO A 21 48.38 -22.25 -60.49
C PRO A 21 48.27 -22.48 -62.00
N THR A 22 47.08 -22.24 -62.57
CA THR A 22 46.82 -22.36 -64.02
C THR A 22 47.73 -21.48 -64.87
N LYS A 23 48.20 -20.34 -64.34
CA LYS A 23 49.03 -19.38 -65.10
C LYS A 23 50.49 -19.81 -65.21
N TYR A 24 50.97 -20.64 -64.30
CA TYR A 24 52.34 -21.15 -64.27
C TYR A 24 52.38 -22.68 -64.32
N GLU A 25 51.25 -23.32 -64.60
CA GLU A 25 51.09 -24.76 -64.73
C GLU A 25 52.12 -25.35 -65.70
N MET A 26 52.32 -24.70 -66.85
CA MET A 26 53.29 -25.16 -67.85
C MET A 26 54.69 -25.37 -67.26
N LEU A 27 55.08 -24.56 -66.27
CA LEU A 27 56.41 -24.59 -65.65
C LEU A 27 56.56 -25.68 -64.57
N MET A 28 55.49 -26.38 -64.20
CA MET A 28 55.53 -27.49 -63.25
C MET A 28 56.06 -28.77 -63.93
N PRO A 29 56.77 -29.66 -63.22
CA PRO A 29 57.16 -30.96 -63.78
C PRO A 29 55.92 -31.85 -63.98
N ARG A 30 56.03 -32.85 -64.86
CA ARG A 30 54.96 -33.82 -65.16
C ARG A 30 55.59 -35.20 -65.24
N LEU A 31 54.90 -36.21 -64.74
CA LEU A 31 55.33 -37.60 -64.86
C LEU A 31 54.71 -38.23 -66.10
N ASP A 32 55.52 -38.99 -66.83
CA ASP A 32 55.09 -39.87 -67.90
C ASP A 32 54.41 -41.13 -67.35
N ASP A 33 53.81 -41.95 -68.23
CA ASP A 33 53.05 -43.15 -67.87
C ASP A 33 53.89 -44.19 -67.08
N ASP A 34 55.23 -44.12 -67.18
CA ASP A 34 56.20 -44.96 -66.48
C ASP A 34 56.66 -44.37 -65.12
N GLY A 35 56.20 -43.17 -64.74
CA GLY A 35 56.51 -42.53 -63.46
C GLY A 35 57.83 -41.75 -63.44
N GLU A 36 58.45 -41.50 -64.59
CA GLU A 36 59.62 -40.63 -64.75
C GLU A 36 59.19 -39.21 -65.19
N GLU A 37 59.97 -38.18 -64.85
CA GLU A 37 59.64 -36.80 -65.23
C GLU A 37 59.81 -36.53 -66.73
N GLU A 38 58.70 -36.20 -67.40
CA GLU A 38 58.59 -35.84 -68.82
C GLU A 38 59.53 -34.66 -69.13
N GLU A 39 60.34 -34.79 -70.17
CA GLU A 39 61.25 -33.73 -70.62
C GLU A 39 60.46 -32.62 -71.34
N GLN A 40 59.98 -31.63 -70.60
CA GLN A 40 59.10 -30.59 -71.15
C GLN A 40 59.81 -29.43 -71.87
N TRP A 41 61.13 -29.26 -71.70
CA TRP A 41 61.80 -28.02 -72.12
C TRP A 41 63.17 -28.22 -72.79
N GLU A 42 63.23 -27.94 -74.09
CA GLU A 42 64.50 -27.70 -74.79
C GLU A 42 64.83 -26.21 -74.79
N LEU A 43 65.57 -25.74 -73.79
CA LEU A 43 66.23 -24.44 -73.91
C LEU A 43 67.51 -24.56 -74.72
N LYS A 44 67.54 -23.85 -75.84
CA LYS A 44 68.79 -23.46 -76.48
C LYS A 44 69.46 -22.40 -75.60
N GLU A 45 70.60 -22.74 -75.00
CA GLU A 45 71.46 -21.74 -74.36
C GLU A 45 71.77 -20.64 -75.37
N LYS A 46 71.21 -19.46 -75.15
CA LYS A 46 71.84 -18.24 -75.63
C LYS A 46 72.73 -17.74 -74.51
N HIS A 47 74.03 -18.02 -74.62
CA HIS A 47 75.06 -17.36 -73.84
C HIS A 47 75.14 -15.89 -74.25
N ASP A 48 74.18 -15.08 -73.79
CA ASP A 48 74.28 -13.63 -73.79
C ASP A 48 74.16 -13.17 -72.32
N HIS A 49 75.11 -13.62 -71.48
CA HIS A 49 75.25 -13.11 -70.12
C HIS A 49 75.34 -11.58 -70.09
N ASP A 50 75.92 -11.00 -71.15
CA ASP A 50 76.06 -9.55 -71.29
C ASP A 50 74.72 -8.86 -71.52
N LEU A 51 73.82 -9.41 -72.34
CA LEU A 51 72.52 -8.77 -72.63
C LEU A 51 71.57 -8.82 -71.43
N ILE A 52 71.64 -9.89 -70.63
CA ILE A 52 70.83 -10.03 -69.41
C ILE A 52 71.36 -9.08 -68.32
N ASN A 53 72.68 -9.03 -68.11
CA ASN A 53 73.29 -8.11 -67.15
C ASN A 53 73.10 -6.65 -67.56
N GLU A 54 73.16 -6.34 -68.85
CA GLU A 54 72.90 -4.99 -69.37
C GLU A 54 71.45 -4.57 -69.12
N ARG A 55 70.50 -5.49 -69.26
CA ARG A 55 69.08 -5.24 -68.98
C ARG A 55 68.78 -5.14 -67.49
N LEU A 56 69.42 -5.97 -66.65
CA LEU A 56 69.35 -5.86 -65.19
C LEU A 56 69.97 -4.55 -64.70
N ASN A 57 71.08 -4.12 -65.29
CA ASN A 57 71.71 -2.83 -65.00
C ASN A 57 70.84 -1.65 -65.45
N GLN A 58 70.17 -1.73 -66.60
CA GLN A 58 69.18 -0.73 -67.01
C GLN A 58 68.04 -0.61 -65.99
N ILE A 59 67.51 -1.75 -65.52
CA ILE A 59 66.44 -1.76 -64.49
C ILE A 59 66.94 -1.16 -63.17
N LEU A 60 68.20 -1.41 -62.79
CA LEU A 60 68.84 -0.82 -61.60
C LEU A 60 69.02 0.70 -61.73
N VAL A 61 69.27 1.20 -62.93
CA VAL A 61 69.37 2.64 -63.22
C VAL A 61 68.00 3.31 -63.15
N GLU A 62 66.95 2.64 -63.62
CA GLU A 62 65.57 3.15 -63.60
C GLU A 62 64.90 3.04 -62.22
N HIS A 63 65.25 2.00 -61.45
CA HIS A 63 64.70 1.70 -60.13
C HIS A 63 65.83 1.32 -59.15
N PRO A 64 66.46 2.31 -58.48
CA PRO A 64 67.60 2.07 -57.57
C PRO A 64 67.24 1.12 -56.42
N ASP A 65 65.98 1.15 -55.99
CA ASP A 65 65.42 0.36 -54.90
C ASP A 65 65.44 -1.16 -55.20
N ALA A 66 65.55 -1.53 -56.48
CA ALA A 66 65.58 -2.91 -56.96
C ALA A 66 66.96 -3.58 -56.80
N GLU A 67 67.99 -2.88 -56.32
CA GLU A 67 69.34 -3.44 -56.11
C GLU A 67 69.32 -4.68 -55.21
N SER A 68 68.50 -4.64 -54.15
CA SER A 68 68.36 -5.77 -53.21
C SER A 68 67.71 -7.00 -53.85
N LEU A 69 66.70 -6.82 -54.70
CA LEU A 69 66.02 -7.86 -55.48
C LEU A 69 66.94 -8.47 -56.54
N ILE A 70 67.70 -7.63 -57.26
CA ILE A 70 68.61 -8.07 -58.31
C ILE A 70 69.79 -8.83 -57.70
N ARG A 71 70.31 -8.43 -56.52
CA ARG A 71 71.27 -9.24 -55.77
C ARG A 71 70.70 -10.60 -55.38
N ASN A 72 69.45 -10.70 -54.95
CA ASN A 72 68.81 -11.97 -54.60
C ASN A 72 68.58 -12.89 -55.81
N ILE A 73 68.36 -12.32 -57.00
CA ILE A 73 68.25 -13.08 -58.26
C ILE A 73 69.63 -13.56 -58.73
N ASN A 74 70.69 -12.82 -58.42
CA ASN A 74 72.04 -13.00 -59.00
C ASN A 74 73.11 -13.49 -58.00
N VAL A 75 72.74 -14.37 -57.06
CA VAL A 75 73.68 -15.25 -56.31
C VAL A 75 73.54 -16.64 -56.93
N GLY A 76 74.49 -17.16 -57.71
CA GLY A 76 75.81 -17.67 -57.31
C GLY A 76 75.75 -19.21 -57.29
N ASN A 77 76.68 -19.90 -57.97
CA ASN A 77 76.77 -21.37 -58.20
C ASN A 77 75.60 -22.25 -57.73
N VAL A 78 74.89 -22.82 -58.70
CA VAL A 78 73.82 -23.82 -58.51
C VAL A 78 74.35 -25.20 -58.06
N GLU A 79 75.60 -25.29 -57.64
CA GLU A 79 76.28 -26.58 -57.45
C GLU A 79 75.84 -27.35 -56.19
N ASP A 80 75.11 -26.71 -55.27
CA ASP A 80 74.73 -27.30 -53.96
C ASP A 80 73.21 -27.31 -53.66
N GLU A 81 72.32 -27.00 -54.62
CA GLU A 81 70.87 -27.18 -54.38
C GLU A 81 70.48 -28.66 -54.49
N PRO A 82 69.80 -29.24 -53.48
CA PRO A 82 69.32 -30.61 -53.54
C PRO A 82 68.29 -30.79 -54.65
N GLU A 83 68.20 -32.02 -55.17
CA GLU A 83 67.24 -32.41 -56.21
C GLU A 83 65.83 -31.87 -55.91
N PHE A 84 65.17 -31.35 -56.94
CA PHE A 84 63.89 -30.67 -56.79
C PHE A 84 62.77 -31.67 -56.44
N ASP A 85 62.51 -31.84 -55.15
CA ASP A 85 61.33 -32.56 -54.68
C ASP A 85 60.07 -31.69 -54.89
N PHE A 86 59.40 -31.94 -56.02
CA PHE A 86 58.16 -31.24 -56.38
C PHE A 86 57.04 -31.44 -55.35
N VAL A 87 56.93 -32.63 -54.75
CA VAL A 87 55.89 -32.93 -53.75
C VAL A 87 56.14 -32.16 -52.46
N ALA A 88 57.39 -32.11 -51.99
CA ALA A 88 57.76 -31.28 -50.84
C ALA A 88 57.56 -29.79 -51.13
N TRP A 89 57.90 -29.34 -52.33
CA TRP A 89 57.67 -27.96 -52.75
C TRP A 89 56.19 -27.59 -52.81
N VAL A 90 55.32 -28.46 -53.34
CA VAL A 90 53.87 -28.25 -53.34
C VAL A 90 53.38 -28.12 -51.90
N ARG A 91 53.79 -29.00 -50.98
CA ARG A 91 53.38 -28.92 -49.56
C ARG A 91 53.82 -27.63 -48.88
N ASP A 92 55.05 -27.19 -49.08
CA ASP A 92 55.57 -25.93 -48.54
C ASP A 92 54.84 -24.72 -49.14
N SER A 93 54.60 -24.75 -50.46
CA SER A 93 53.88 -23.71 -51.18
C SER A 93 52.43 -23.58 -50.72
N LEU A 94 51.74 -24.68 -50.41
CA LEU A 94 50.37 -24.64 -49.90
C LEU A 94 50.28 -23.93 -48.54
N LEU A 95 51.24 -24.21 -47.64
CA LEU A 95 51.32 -23.53 -46.34
C LEU A 95 51.66 -22.04 -46.50
N LYS A 96 52.53 -21.72 -47.45
CA LYS A 96 52.89 -20.33 -47.77
C LYS A 96 51.73 -19.55 -48.37
N ILE A 97 50.98 -20.12 -49.31
CA ILE A 97 49.80 -19.50 -49.93
C ILE A 97 48.70 -19.27 -48.86
N ASP A 98 48.46 -20.26 -48.00
CA ASP A 98 47.50 -20.12 -46.89
C ASP A 98 47.91 -18.99 -45.93
N PHE A 99 49.18 -18.96 -45.51
CA PHE A 99 49.70 -17.96 -44.57
C PHE A 99 49.73 -16.53 -45.15
N GLU A 100 50.15 -16.37 -46.41
CA GLU A 100 50.36 -15.05 -47.02
C GLU A 100 49.08 -14.47 -47.65
N CYS A 101 48.22 -15.32 -48.22
CA CYS A 101 47.10 -14.88 -49.05
C CYS A 101 45.72 -15.39 -48.58
N GLY A 102 45.65 -16.49 -47.82
CA GLY A 102 44.38 -17.10 -47.38
C GLY A 102 43.50 -17.63 -48.54
N LEU A 103 44.06 -17.74 -49.75
CA LEU A 103 43.33 -18.17 -50.96
C LEU A 103 43.30 -19.70 -51.06
N THR A 104 42.40 -20.32 -50.31
CA THR A 104 42.29 -21.79 -50.25
C THR A 104 41.88 -22.46 -51.56
N ASP A 105 41.14 -21.77 -52.43
CA ASP A 105 40.79 -22.27 -53.76
C ASP A 105 42.03 -22.43 -54.66
N VAL A 106 42.99 -21.51 -54.57
CA VAL A 106 44.30 -21.57 -55.25
C VAL A 106 45.11 -22.76 -54.76
N CYS A 107 45.06 -23.07 -53.45
CA CYS A 107 45.68 -24.27 -52.90
C CYS A 107 45.06 -25.57 -53.46
N VAL A 108 43.73 -25.61 -53.58
CA VAL A 108 43.03 -26.78 -54.16
C VAL A 108 43.32 -26.92 -55.66
N GLU A 109 43.40 -25.82 -56.40
CA GLU A 109 43.81 -25.81 -57.82
C GLU A 109 45.23 -26.35 -57.99
N LEU A 110 46.19 -25.92 -57.17
CA LEU A 110 47.58 -26.38 -57.23
C LEU A 110 47.68 -27.89 -57.01
N LEU A 111 46.94 -28.41 -56.03
CA LEU A 111 46.84 -29.83 -55.75
C LEU A 111 46.20 -30.61 -56.90
N GLN A 112 45.16 -30.05 -57.54
CA GLN A 112 44.46 -30.68 -58.64
C GLN A 112 45.39 -30.83 -59.86
N ILE A 113 46.12 -29.77 -60.20
CA ILE A 113 47.11 -29.77 -61.28
C ILE A 113 48.25 -30.75 -60.98
N ALA A 114 48.75 -30.80 -59.74
CA ALA A 114 49.80 -31.75 -59.35
C ALA A 114 49.35 -33.22 -59.52
N ILE A 115 48.09 -33.54 -59.19
CA ILE A 115 47.51 -34.88 -59.39
C ILE A 115 47.34 -35.19 -60.87
N GLU A 116 46.86 -34.24 -61.67
CA GLU A 116 46.71 -34.37 -63.13
C GLU A 116 48.05 -34.59 -63.83
N ARG A 117 49.14 -34.08 -63.26
CA ARG A 117 50.52 -34.25 -63.71
C ARG A 117 51.20 -35.54 -63.21
N GLY A 118 50.47 -36.43 -62.54
CA GLY A 118 50.93 -37.76 -62.17
C GLY A 118 51.38 -37.94 -60.71
N TYR A 119 51.50 -36.85 -59.94
CA TYR A 119 51.95 -36.91 -58.53
C TYR A 119 50.80 -37.29 -57.59
N ARG A 120 50.49 -38.59 -57.53
CA ARG A 120 49.37 -39.14 -56.74
C ARG A 120 49.58 -39.10 -55.23
N ASP A 121 50.81 -38.94 -54.74
CA ASP A 121 51.11 -38.89 -53.30
C ASP A 121 50.41 -37.71 -52.59
N VAL A 122 50.13 -36.64 -53.31
CA VAL A 122 49.45 -35.45 -52.80
C VAL A 122 47.92 -35.62 -52.73
N PHE A 123 47.39 -36.74 -53.24
CA PHE A 123 45.96 -37.08 -53.17
C PHE A 123 45.46 -37.20 -51.72
N HIS A 124 46.30 -37.68 -50.80
CA HIS A 124 45.95 -37.74 -49.38
C HIS A 124 45.74 -36.35 -48.76
N ASP A 125 46.47 -35.35 -49.24
CA ASP A 125 46.38 -33.96 -48.78
C ASP A 125 45.13 -33.26 -49.35
N MET A 126 44.75 -33.59 -50.60
CA MET A 126 43.56 -33.08 -51.29
C MET A 126 42.26 -33.20 -50.48
N GLY A 127 42.03 -34.34 -49.83
CA GLY A 127 40.84 -34.56 -49.01
C GLY A 127 40.73 -33.60 -47.82
N THR A 128 41.86 -33.14 -47.28
CA THR A 128 41.88 -32.18 -46.17
C THR A 128 41.75 -30.74 -46.67
N TRP A 129 42.47 -30.39 -47.73
CA TRP A 129 42.42 -29.06 -48.32
C TRP A 129 41.06 -28.72 -48.92
N LYS A 130 40.36 -29.67 -49.55
CA LYS A 130 38.97 -29.47 -50.02
C LYS A 130 38.01 -29.16 -48.88
N ARG A 131 38.11 -29.86 -47.74
CA ARG A 131 37.28 -29.61 -46.56
C ARG A 131 37.62 -28.28 -45.89
N TYR A 132 38.91 -27.92 -45.88
CA TYR A 132 39.36 -26.63 -45.38
C TYR A 132 38.89 -25.46 -46.26
N ALA A 133 38.98 -25.59 -47.58
CA ALA A 133 38.46 -24.58 -48.53
C ALA A 133 36.94 -24.41 -48.39
N GLN A 134 36.20 -25.51 -48.29
CA GLN A 134 34.76 -25.49 -47.98
C GLN A 134 34.48 -24.75 -46.67
N TYR A 135 35.24 -25.03 -45.63
CA TYR A 135 35.10 -24.38 -44.33
C TYR A 135 35.39 -22.86 -44.40
N VAL A 136 36.47 -22.44 -45.04
CA VAL A 136 36.82 -21.01 -45.20
C VAL A 136 35.76 -20.28 -46.01
N ARG A 137 35.22 -20.91 -47.05
CA ARG A 137 34.11 -20.37 -47.86
C ARG A 137 32.83 -20.18 -47.05
N ILE A 138 32.45 -21.16 -46.22
CA ILE A 138 31.24 -21.09 -45.39
C ILE A 138 31.41 -20.03 -44.29
N CYS A 139 32.56 -20.01 -43.62
CA CYS A 139 32.78 -19.14 -42.45
C CYS A 139 33.26 -17.73 -42.81
N SER A 140 33.55 -17.44 -44.09
CA SER A 140 34.13 -16.17 -44.57
C SER A 140 35.30 -15.66 -43.72
N SER A 141 36.05 -16.58 -43.10
CA SER A 141 37.03 -16.30 -42.06
C SER A 141 38.44 -16.38 -42.65
N VAL A 142 38.98 -15.23 -43.05
CA VAL A 142 40.27 -15.11 -43.76
C VAL A 142 41.48 -15.32 -42.83
N SER A 143 41.27 -15.35 -41.51
CA SER A 143 42.35 -15.36 -40.51
C SER A 143 42.70 -16.72 -39.90
N GLU A 144 42.02 -17.80 -40.29
CA GLU A 144 42.37 -19.14 -39.81
C GLU A 144 43.38 -19.80 -40.73
N SER A 145 44.33 -20.52 -40.15
CA SER A 145 45.30 -21.34 -40.89
C SER A 145 44.85 -22.80 -40.91
N ILE A 146 45.37 -23.56 -41.88
CA ILE A 146 45.09 -25.00 -42.00
C ILE A 146 45.51 -25.79 -40.75
N THR A 147 46.60 -25.38 -40.08
CA THR A 147 47.08 -25.98 -38.83
C THR A 147 46.06 -25.82 -37.71
N SER A 148 45.52 -24.62 -37.50
CA SER A 148 44.42 -24.37 -36.55
C SER A 148 43.16 -25.16 -36.89
N PHE A 149 42.84 -25.30 -38.18
CA PHE A 149 41.69 -26.10 -38.63
C PHE A 149 41.87 -27.59 -38.31
N GLN A 150 43.06 -28.16 -38.54
CA GLN A 150 43.38 -29.56 -38.27
C GLN A 150 43.48 -29.89 -36.77
N ASP A 151 44.16 -29.04 -35.99
CA ASP A 151 44.44 -29.27 -34.56
C ASP A 151 43.30 -28.87 -33.64
N SER A 152 42.28 -28.16 -34.16
CA SER A 152 41.11 -27.77 -33.38
C SER A 152 40.38 -28.97 -32.79
N THR A 153 39.87 -28.81 -31.57
CA THR A 153 38.94 -29.80 -30.96
C THR A 153 37.59 -29.76 -31.68
N VAL A 154 36.83 -30.86 -31.61
CA VAL A 154 35.45 -30.91 -32.17
C VAL A 154 34.58 -29.79 -31.59
N LYS A 155 34.71 -29.48 -30.30
CA LYS A 155 33.97 -28.38 -29.65
C LYS A 155 34.34 -27.01 -30.21
N SER A 156 35.64 -26.70 -30.31
CA SER A 156 36.09 -25.42 -30.89
C SER A 156 35.75 -25.31 -32.37
N PHE A 157 35.68 -26.43 -33.08
CA PHE A 157 35.27 -26.47 -34.48
C PHE A 157 33.79 -26.10 -34.63
N ILE A 158 32.93 -26.64 -33.77
CA ILE A 158 31.50 -26.33 -33.73
C ILE A 158 31.22 -24.88 -33.33
N ASP A 159 31.97 -24.34 -32.35
CA ASP A 159 31.85 -22.95 -31.88
C ASP A 159 32.12 -21.90 -32.98
N ARG A 160 32.81 -22.29 -34.05
CA ARG A 160 33.05 -21.41 -35.20
C ARG A 160 31.81 -21.31 -36.08
N PHE A 161 31.08 -22.41 -36.27
CA PHE A 161 29.81 -22.40 -37.00
C PHE A 161 28.68 -21.72 -36.23
N SER A 162 28.70 -21.75 -34.88
CA SER A 162 27.68 -21.07 -34.07
C SER A 162 27.71 -19.53 -34.21
N ARG A 163 28.77 -18.96 -34.81
CA ARG A 163 28.89 -17.51 -35.08
C ARG A 163 28.25 -17.09 -36.41
N LEU A 164 27.82 -18.04 -37.23
CA LEU A 164 27.19 -17.76 -38.53
C LEU A 164 25.76 -17.27 -38.36
N LEU A 165 25.26 -16.55 -39.35
CA LEU A 165 23.87 -16.10 -39.38
C LEU A 165 22.92 -17.29 -39.60
N GLU A 166 21.69 -17.20 -39.09
CA GLU A 166 20.68 -18.25 -39.25
C GLU A 166 20.43 -18.61 -40.72
N SER A 167 20.46 -17.62 -41.63
CA SER A 167 20.28 -17.84 -43.07
C SER A 167 21.43 -18.65 -43.70
N GLU A 168 22.65 -18.44 -43.22
CA GLU A 168 23.85 -19.14 -43.71
C GLU A 168 23.89 -20.58 -43.20
N LEU A 169 23.52 -20.80 -41.95
CA LEU A 169 23.36 -22.14 -41.39
C LEU A 169 22.31 -22.96 -42.17
N ILE A 170 21.20 -22.32 -42.55
CA ILE A 170 20.15 -22.97 -43.35
C ILE A 170 20.65 -23.28 -44.77
N SER A 171 21.35 -22.34 -45.43
CA SER A 171 21.83 -22.55 -46.81
C SER A 171 22.91 -23.62 -46.90
N TYR A 172 23.80 -23.69 -45.91
CA TYR A 172 24.95 -24.60 -45.89
C TYR A 172 24.73 -25.85 -45.00
N ALA A 173 23.49 -26.16 -44.63
CA ALA A 173 23.17 -27.22 -43.66
C ALA A 173 23.83 -28.58 -43.98
N GLU A 174 23.74 -29.02 -45.23
CA GLU A 174 24.31 -30.30 -45.70
C GLU A 174 25.84 -30.31 -45.68
N GLU A 175 26.45 -29.20 -46.08
CA GLU A 175 27.90 -29.02 -46.13
C GLU A 175 28.51 -28.96 -44.71
N ILE A 176 27.84 -28.27 -43.78
CA ILE A 176 28.25 -28.18 -42.39
C ILE A 176 28.17 -29.55 -41.70
N ILE A 177 27.10 -30.33 -41.92
CA ILE A 177 27.01 -31.71 -41.41
C ILE A 177 28.18 -32.54 -41.96
N GLY A 178 28.47 -32.45 -43.26
CA GLY A 178 29.58 -33.17 -43.88
C GLY A 178 30.96 -32.79 -43.33
N LEU A 179 31.15 -31.53 -42.92
CA LEU A 179 32.37 -31.06 -42.25
C LEU A 179 32.48 -31.60 -40.82
N ILE A 180 31.37 -31.65 -40.08
CA ILE A 180 31.31 -32.22 -38.73
C ILE A 180 31.60 -33.72 -38.79
N GLU A 181 30.97 -34.46 -39.70
CA GLU A 181 31.23 -35.89 -39.92
C GLU A 181 32.71 -36.16 -40.21
N TRP A 182 33.32 -35.36 -41.10
CA TRP A 182 34.74 -35.48 -41.41
C TRP A 182 35.64 -35.26 -40.18
N LYS A 183 35.35 -34.25 -39.36
CA LYS A 183 36.16 -33.94 -38.16
C LYS A 183 36.01 -35.01 -37.08
N VAL A 184 34.79 -35.53 -36.88
CA VAL A 184 34.50 -36.61 -35.91
C VAL A 184 35.19 -37.92 -36.32
N ASN A 185 35.19 -38.25 -37.60
CA ASN A 185 35.85 -39.45 -38.13
C ASN A 185 37.38 -39.45 -37.95
N ARG A 186 38.02 -38.26 -37.89
CA ARG A 186 39.48 -38.14 -37.66
C ARG A 186 39.87 -38.14 -36.18
N THR A 187 38.94 -37.90 -35.28
CA THR A 187 39.19 -37.95 -33.84
C THR A 187 39.04 -39.39 -33.34
N LYS A 188 40.09 -39.94 -32.71
CA LYS A 188 40.09 -41.29 -32.13
C LYS A 188 39.49 -41.22 -30.73
N ASP A 189 38.24 -41.63 -30.59
CA ASP A 189 37.59 -41.88 -29.30
C ASP A 189 37.12 -43.34 -29.30
N LYS A 190 37.52 -44.12 -28.29
CA LYS A 190 37.36 -45.58 -28.25
C LYS A 190 36.08 -46.04 -27.56
N ASP A 191 35.41 -45.14 -26.83
CA ASP A 191 34.34 -45.51 -25.91
C ASP A 191 32.92 -45.32 -26.48
N ARG A 192 32.77 -44.64 -27.62
CA ARG A 192 31.46 -44.30 -28.23
C ARG A 192 31.42 -44.62 -29.72
N THR A 193 30.23 -44.94 -30.22
CA THR A 193 30.02 -45.16 -31.65
C THR A 193 30.21 -43.85 -32.43
N ILE A 194 30.61 -43.96 -33.70
CA ILE A 194 30.83 -42.79 -34.58
C ILE A 194 29.52 -41.98 -34.73
N GLU A 195 28.39 -42.67 -34.83
CA GLU A 195 27.05 -42.09 -34.98
C GLU A 195 26.63 -41.29 -33.74
N GLU A 196 26.87 -41.80 -32.52
CA GLU A 196 26.61 -41.06 -31.28
C GLU A 196 27.47 -39.79 -31.17
N ARG A 197 28.73 -39.85 -31.61
CA ARG A 197 29.64 -38.70 -31.59
C ARG A 197 29.23 -37.61 -32.59
N ILE A 198 28.71 -38.00 -33.76
CA ILE A 198 28.14 -37.07 -34.73
C ILE A 198 26.88 -36.42 -34.15
N ARG A 199 26.00 -37.22 -33.52
CA ARG A 199 24.79 -36.71 -32.85
C ARG A 199 25.14 -35.71 -31.75
N ASP A 200 26.11 -36.00 -30.88
CA ASP A 200 26.56 -35.10 -29.82
C ASP A 200 27.09 -33.78 -30.38
N ALA A 201 27.93 -33.86 -31.43
CA ALA A 201 28.50 -32.69 -32.10
C ALA A 201 27.42 -31.79 -32.71
N VAL A 202 26.45 -32.38 -33.41
CA VAL A 202 25.31 -31.66 -34.01
C VAL A 202 24.41 -31.09 -32.92
N THR A 203 24.21 -31.79 -31.81
CA THR A 203 23.43 -31.30 -30.67
C THR A 203 24.05 -30.03 -30.08
N ILE A 204 25.38 -29.96 -29.92
CA ILE A 204 26.08 -28.76 -29.42
C ILE A 204 25.85 -27.57 -30.36
N LEU A 205 25.94 -27.79 -31.69
CA LEU A 205 25.65 -26.75 -32.68
C LEU A 205 24.19 -26.30 -32.61
N MET A 206 23.25 -27.26 -32.56
CA MET A 206 21.83 -26.95 -32.56
C MET A 206 21.38 -26.23 -31.30
N ARG A 207 21.95 -26.54 -30.13
CA ARG A 207 21.67 -25.83 -28.87
C ARG A 207 22.04 -24.35 -28.94
N THR A 208 23.16 -24.03 -29.59
CA THR A 208 23.63 -22.64 -29.71
C THR A 208 22.90 -21.91 -30.84
N ALA A 209 22.68 -22.56 -31.99
CA ALA A 209 22.05 -21.94 -33.15
C ALA A 209 20.53 -21.74 -33.01
N ASN A 210 19.84 -22.51 -32.16
CA ASN A 210 18.38 -22.48 -32.02
C ASN A 210 17.91 -21.89 -30.68
N GLU A 211 18.69 -21.01 -30.06
CA GLU A 211 18.34 -20.40 -28.76
C GLU A 211 16.96 -19.70 -28.81
N LYS A 212 16.66 -19.03 -29.94
CA LYS A 212 15.45 -18.21 -30.12
C LYS A 212 14.45 -18.75 -31.16
N SER A 213 14.89 -19.60 -32.10
CA SER A 213 14.04 -20.12 -33.18
C SER A 213 14.42 -21.54 -33.56
N THR A 214 13.44 -22.36 -33.98
CA THR A 214 13.64 -23.74 -34.48
C THR A 214 13.84 -23.82 -35.99
N LYS A 215 13.92 -22.69 -36.72
CA LYS A 215 14.05 -22.69 -38.19
C LYS A 215 15.28 -23.46 -38.68
N VAL A 216 16.42 -23.27 -38.01
CA VAL A 216 17.67 -23.98 -38.33
C VAL A 216 17.52 -25.48 -38.04
N LEU A 217 16.94 -25.84 -36.90
CA LEU A 217 16.65 -27.23 -36.54
C LEU A 217 15.75 -27.93 -37.58
N VAL A 218 14.70 -27.27 -38.05
CA VAL A 218 13.80 -27.80 -39.09
C VAL A 218 14.54 -28.00 -40.41
N ALA A 219 15.38 -27.05 -40.82
CA ALA A 219 16.17 -27.17 -42.04
C ALA A 219 17.16 -28.36 -41.98
N TYR A 220 17.85 -28.54 -40.85
CA TYR A 220 18.77 -29.66 -40.65
C TYR A 220 18.05 -31.00 -40.57
N ARG A 221 16.89 -31.07 -39.89
CA ARG A 221 16.06 -32.28 -39.83
C ARG A 221 15.56 -32.70 -41.21
N ASN A 222 15.13 -31.75 -42.03
CA ASN A 222 14.64 -32.04 -43.39
C ASN A 222 15.74 -32.60 -44.30
N LYS A 223 17.01 -32.23 -44.04
CA LYS A 223 18.16 -32.69 -44.82
C LYS A 223 18.70 -34.04 -44.34
N ARG A 224 18.82 -34.24 -43.03
CA ARG A 224 19.39 -35.45 -42.40
C ARG A 224 18.59 -35.85 -41.15
N PRO A 225 17.46 -36.57 -41.34
CA PRO A 225 16.61 -37.02 -40.24
C PRO A 225 17.24 -38.14 -39.39
N ASP A 226 18.27 -38.80 -39.93
CA ASP A 226 19.07 -39.83 -39.26
C ASP A 226 19.97 -39.27 -38.17
N VAL A 227 20.43 -38.02 -38.32
CA VAL A 227 21.31 -37.34 -37.35
C VAL A 227 20.53 -36.47 -36.37
N VAL A 228 19.47 -35.79 -36.84
CA VAL A 228 18.59 -34.97 -36.01
C VAL A 228 17.34 -35.78 -35.63
N ASP A 229 17.52 -36.66 -34.65
CA ASP A 229 16.46 -37.50 -34.10
C ASP A 229 15.64 -36.76 -33.00
N ASP A 230 14.61 -37.43 -32.47
CA ASP A 230 13.75 -36.87 -31.42
C ASP A 230 14.52 -36.51 -30.13
N HIS A 231 15.68 -37.13 -29.89
CA HIS A 231 16.53 -36.81 -28.74
C HIS A 231 17.22 -35.45 -28.94
N VAL A 232 17.78 -35.18 -30.12
CA VAL A 232 18.35 -33.87 -30.45
C VAL A 232 17.29 -32.78 -30.36
N ILE A 233 16.07 -33.04 -30.86
CA ILE A 233 14.97 -32.07 -30.80
C ILE A 233 14.60 -31.73 -29.36
N LEU A 234 14.47 -32.73 -28.49
CA LEU A 234 14.17 -32.51 -27.08
C LEU A 234 15.27 -31.69 -26.38
N GLU A 235 16.53 -32.03 -26.62
CA GLU A 235 17.69 -31.31 -26.06
C GLU A 235 17.76 -29.85 -26.52
N VAL A 236 17.40 -29.56 -27.76
CA VAL A 236 17.32 -28.18 -28.26
C VAL A 236 16.17 -27.44 -27.58
N LEU A 237 14.97 -28.02 -27.54
CA LEU A 237 13.80 -27.43 -26.89
C LEU A 237 14.06 -27.12 -25.40
N LEU A 238 14.78 -27.99 -24.68
CA LEU A 238 15.16 -27.76 -23.28
C LEU A 238 16.14 -26.60 -23.06
N ASN A 239 16.90 -26.21 -24.09
CA ASN A 239 17.87 -25.12 -24.02
C ASN A 239 17.37 -23.81 -24.67
N MET A 240 16.17 -23.80 -25.24
CA MET A 240 15.58 -22.59 -25.81
C MET A 240 15.25 -21.56 -24.73
N THR A 241 15.58 -20.29 -25.00
CA THR A 241 15.15 -19.15 -24.18
C THR A 241 13.85 -18.52 -24.69
N ALA A 242 13.38 -18.94 -25.86
CA ALA A 242 12.12 -18.47 -26.44
C ALA A 242 10.94 -18.73 -25.49
N THR A 243 10.06 -17.74 -25.37
CA THR A 243 8.83 -17.84 -24.58
C THR A 243 7.65 -17.30 -25.38
N GLY A 244 6.44 -17.69 -25.03
CA GLY A 244 5.24 -17.14 -25.65
C GLY A 244 5.10 -17.51 -27.15
N THR A 245 4.79 -16.52 -28.00
CA THR A 245 4.40 -16.73 -29.41
C THR A 245 5.55 -17.30 -30.23
N GLU A 246 6.78 -16.90 -29.90
CA GLU A 246 8.00 -17.41 -30.54
C GLU A 246 8.18 -18.91 -30.27
N LEU A 247 7.90 -19.35 -29.03
CA LEU A 247 7.95 -20.76 -28.66
C LEU A 247 6.80 -21.55 -29.32
N MET A 248 5.58 -21.00 -29.35
CA MET A 248 4.45 -21.66 -30.01
C MET A 248 4.68 -21.83 -31.52
N GLY A 249 5.13 -20.77 -32.21
CA GLY A 249 5.47 -20.85 -33.63
C GLY A 249 6.61 -21.84 -33.88
N SER A 250 7.58 -21.90 -32.97
CA SER A 250 8.68 -22.88 -33.03
C SER A 250 8.18 -24.31 -32.86
N LEU A 251 7.28 -24.58 -31.91
CA LEU A 251 6.70 -25.91 -31.71
C LEU A 251 5.78 -26.33 -32.86
N GLN A 252 4.98 -25.42 -33.41
CA GLN A 252 4.11 -25.69 -34.56
C GLN A 252 4.91 -26.00 -35.84
N SER A 253 6.11 -25.42 -35.98
CA SER A 253 7.00 -25.70 -37.11
C SER A 253 7.65 -27.10 -37.05
N LEU A 254 7.61 -27.77 -35.90
CA LEU A 254 8.15 -29.11 -35.73
C LEU A 254 7.10 -30.17 -36.13
N PRO A 255 7.46 -31.18 -36.93
CA PRO A 255 6.53 -32.21 -37.39
C PRO A 255 6.30 -33.30 -36.33
N VAL A 256 6.10 -32.93 -35.06
CA VAL A 256 5.98 -33.87 -33.94
C VAL A 256 4.67 -33.65 -33.19
N ASP A 257 3.69 -34.53 -33.41
CA ASP A 257 2.37 -34.49 -32.77
C ASP A 257 2.44 -34.61 -31.23
N LYS A 258 3.54 -35.16 -30.70
CA LYS A 258 3.78 -35.37 -29.27
C LYS A 258 3.73 -34.08 -28.44
N TYR A 259 4.00 -32.91 -29.03
CA TYR A 259 3.99 -31.61 -28.35
C TYR A 259 2.73 -30.78 -28.61
N SER A 260 1.70 -31.36 -29.25
CA SER A 260 0.44 -30.67 -29.53
C SER A 260 -0.27 -30.21 -28.25
N ASN A 261 -0.33 -31.07 -27.22
CA ASN A 261 -0.90 -30.73 -25.92
C ASN A 261 -0.11 -29.62 -25.18
N VAL A 262 1.22 -29.60 -25.36
CA VAL A 262 2.10 -28.54 -24.83
C VAL A 262 1.82 -27.22 -25.51
N THR A 263 1.56 -27.24 -26.82
CA THR A 263 1.25 -26.05 -27.61
C THR A 263 -0.11 -25.46 -27.24
N SER A 264 -1.14 -26.30 -27.03
CA SER A 264 -2.46 -25.81 -26.58
C SER A 264 -2.40 -25.21 -25.17
N SER A 265 -1.67 -25.84 -24.26
CA SER A 265 -1.50 -25.31 -22.90
C SER A 265 -0.65 -24.05 -22.86
N LEU A 266 0.35 -23.93 -23.74
CA LEU A 266 1.09 -22.69 -23.96
C LEU A 266 0.18 -21.56 -24.44
N ALA A 267 -0.76 -21.84 -25.34
CA ALA A 267 -1.72 -20.85 -25.80
C ALA A 267 -2.60 -20.32 -24.65
N SER A 268 -3.06 -21.19 -23.75
CA SER A 268 -3.80 -20.80 -22.54
C SER A 268 -2.94 -20.02 -21.53
N LEU A 269 -1.65 -20.35 -21.37
CA LEU A 269 -0.73 -19.56 -20.53
C LEU A 269 -0.52 -18.15 -21.12
N MET A 270 -0.43 -18.07 -22.44
CA MET A 270 -0.18 -16.84 -23.17
C MET A 270 -1.35 -15.86 -23.18
N SER A 271 -2.58 -16.36 -23.35
CA SER A 271 -3.78 -15.53 -23.29
C SER A 271 -3.90 -14.78 -21.96
N ARG A 272 -3.21 -15.26 -20.92
CA ARG A 272 -3.17 -14.70 -19.56
C ARG A 272 -1.84 -14.04 -19.18
N GLY A 273 -0.93 -13.84 -20.13
CA GLY A 273 0.33 -13.13 -19.89
C GLY A 273 1.42 -13.92 -19.17
N VAL A 274 1.25 -15.24 -18.96
CA VAL A 274 2.26 -16.10 -18.33
C VAL A 274 3.27 -16.57 -19.37
N LYS A 275 4.44 -15.95 -19.38
CA LYS A 275 5.57 -16.36 -20.22
C LYS A 275 6.38 -17.45 -19.51
N MET A 276 6.46 -18.63 -20.12
CA MET A 276 7.27 -19.76 -19.64
C MET A 276 8.15 -20.30 -20.77
N THR A 277 9.32 -20.82 -20.39
CA THR A 277 10.21 -21.56 -21.30
C THR A 277 9.75 -23.01 -21.41
N PHE A 278 10.11 -23.68 -22.51
CA PHE A 278 9.80 -25.10 -22.69
C PHE A 278 10.38 -25.97 -21.56
N LYS A 279 11.59 -25.66 -21.10
CA LYS A 279 12.23 -26.34 -19.96
C LYS A 279 11.36 -26.31 -18.71
N SER A 280 10.83 -25.14 -18.36
CA SER A 280 10.02 -24.97 -17.16
C SER A 280 8.72 -25.78 -17.23
N ILE A 281 8.08 -25.84 -18.40
CA ILE A 281 6.89 -26.66 -18.61
C ILE A 281 7.25 -28.14 -18.57
N PHE A 282 8.35 -28.53 -19.21
CA PHE A 282 8.81 -29.93 -19.22
C PHE A 282 9.19 -30.45 -17.83
N GLU A 283 9.82 -29.63 -17.00
CA GLU A 283 10.10 -29.96 -15.60
C GLU A 283 8.81 -30.03 -14.78
N SER A 284 7.84 -29.15 -15.03
CA SER A 284 6.53 -29.20 -14.35
C SER A 284 5.72 -30.47 -14.67
N MET A 285 5.98 -31.13 -15.79
CA MET A 285 5.36 -32.41 -16.18
C MET A 285 5.96 -33.63 -15.45
N LYS A 286 7.02 -33.45 -14.65
CA LYS A 286 7.67 -34.55 -13.93
C LYS A 286 7.24 -34.64 -12.47
N GLU A 287 6.88 -33.52 -11.87
CA GLU A 287 6.61 -33.41 -10.43
C GLU A 287 5.25 -32.77 -10.15
N PRO A 288 4.46 -33.30 -9.20
CA PRO A 288 3.15 -32.76 -8.87
C PRO A 288 3.22 -31.33 -8.32
N ASP A 289 4.24 -31.01 -7.51
CA ASP A 289 4.43 -29.66 -6.99
C ASP A 289 4.78 -28.65 -8.08
N GLY A 290 5.52 -29.09 -9.11
CA GLY A 290 5.82 -28.30 -10.30
C GLY A 290 4.55 -27.95 -11.06
N ALA A 291 3.69 -28.93 -11.32
CA ALA A 291 2.39 -28.74 -11.95
C ALA A 291 1.49 -27.78 -11.16
N ARG A 292 1.38 -27.97 -9.84
CA ARG A 292 0.59 -27.07 -8.95
C ARG A 292 1.08 -25.62 -9.04
N ARG A 293 2.40 -25.39 -9.03
CA ARG A 293 2.96 -24.03 -9.16
C ARG A 293 2.56 -23.36 -10.47
N VAL A 294 2.53 -24.10 -11.59
CA VAL A 294 2.10 -23.56 -12.89
C VAL A 294 0.62 -23.22 -12.89
N VAL A 295 -0.23 -24.10 -12.35
CA VAL A 295 -1.68 -23.86 -12.24
C VAL A 295 -1.98 -22.65 -11.36
N ILE A 296 -1.31 -22.52 -10.21
CA ILE A 296 -1.44 -21.34 -9.32
C ILE A 296 -0.95 -20.06 -10.03
N LYS A 297 0.15 -20.13 -10.77
CA LYS A 297 0.66 -18.98 -11.52
C LYS A 297 -0.34 -18.54 -12.59
N LEU A 298 -0.98 -19.49 -13.27
CA LEU A 298 -2.02 -19.22 -14.25
C LEU A 298 -3.26 -18.60 -13.58
N SER A 299 -3.72 -19.16 -12.46
CA SER A 299 -4.91 -18.68 -11.76
C SER A 299 -4.75 -17.23 -11.26
N ARG A 300 -3.56 -16.85 -10.79
CA ARG A 300 -3.25 -15.50 -10.31
C ARG A 300 -2.95 -14.47 -11.40
N SER A 301 -2.51 -14.92 -12.57
CA SER A 301 -2.07 -14.04 -13.66
C SER A 301 -3.21 -13.38 -14.44
N GLY A 302 -4.44 -13.88 -14.29
CA GLY A 302 -5.60 -13.36 -15.00
C GLY A 302 -6.27 -12.23 -14.23
N ASN A 303 -6.05 -10.97 -14.65
CA ASN A 303 -6.94 -9.85 -14.27
C ASN A 303 -8.32 -10.09 -14.91
N CYS A 304 -9.12 -10.95 -14.30
CA CYS A 304 -10.47 -11.28 -14.78
C CYS A 304 -11.44 -10.26 -14.21
N SER A 305 -12.19 -9.60 -15.08
CA SER A 305 -13.15 -8.55 -14.74
C SER A 305 -14.58 -8.93 -15.07
N THR A 306 -14.78 -9.76 -16.09
CA THR A 306 -16.10 -10.19 -16.57
C THR A 306 -16.35 -11.66 -16.28
N LEU A 307 -17.63 -12.05 -16.24
CA LEU A 307 -18.04 -13.45 -16.08
C LEU A 307 -17.48 -14.35 -17.18
N GLU A 308 -17.37 -13.85 -18.42
CA GLU A 308 -16.84 -14.56 -19.57
C GLU A 308 -15.34 -14.84 -19.41
N GLU A 309 -14.57 -13.85 -18.94
CA GLU A 309 -13.13 -14.00 -18.67
C GLU A 309 -12.87 -15.04 -17.57
N TRP A 310 -13.68 -15.04 -16.51
CA TRP A 310 -13.62 -16.05 -15.45
C TRP A 310 -14.01 -17.45 -15.97
N THR A 311 -15.01 -17.54 -16.84
CA THR A 311 -15.43 -18.79 -17.49
C THR A 311 -14.29 -19.36 -18.34
N CYS A 312 -13.63 -18.51 -19.13
CA CYS A 312 -12.47 -18.90 -19.93
C CYS A 312 -11.31 -19.35 -19.04
N LEU A 313 -11.05 -18.68 -17.90
CA LEU A 313 -9.94 -19.05 -16.99
C LEU A 313 -10.16 -20.43 -16.37
N ARG A 314 -11.38 -20.70 -15.91
CA ARG A 314 -11.77 -22.02 -15.40
C ARG A 314 -11.57 -23.09 -16.46
N ASP A 315 -12.00 -22.81 -17.69
CA ASP A 315 -11.92 -23.76 -18.79
C ASP A 315 -10.47 -24.03 -19.20
N ASP A 316 -9.64 -22.99 -19.30
CA ASP A 316 -8.20 -23.08 -19.57
C ASP A 316 -7.47 -23.94 -18.51
N ILE A 317 -7.76 -23.72 -17.22
CA ILE A 317 -7.15 -24.46 -16.11
C ILE A 317 -7.64 -25.92 -16.09
N TYR A 318 -8.93 -26.13 -16.33
CA TYR A 318 -9.50 -27.47 -16.44
C TYR A 318 -8.89 -28.27 -17.60
N ASP A 319 -8.76 -27.64 -18.78
CA ASP A 319 -8.22 -28.28 -19.98
C ASP A 319 -6.71 -28.57 -19.81
N MET A 320 -5.97 -27.69 -19.13
CA MET A 320 -4.57 -27.92 -18.77
C MET A 320 -4.40 -29.07 -17.78
N ALA A 321 -5.24 -29.13 -16.74
CA ALA A 321 -5.25 -30.22 -15.76
C ALA A 321 -5.62 -31.57 -16.39
N ASN A 322 -6.65 -31.59 -17.25
CA ASN A 322 -7.08 -32.79 -17.95
C ASN A 322 -6.17 -33.19 -19.13
N GLY A 323 -5.36 -32.25 -19.64
CA GLY A 323 -4.42 -32.45 -20.74
C GLY A 323 -3.04 -32.87 -20.26
N ILE A 324 -2.22 -31.88 -19.88
CA ILE A 324 -0.79 -32.08 -19.57
C ILE A 324 -0.59 -32.69 -18.18
N TYR A 325 -1.40 -32.30 -17.20
CA TYR A 325 -1.20 -32.67 -15.80
C TYR A 325 -2.11 -33.79 -15.29
N ARG A 326 -2.73 -34.55 -16.20
CA ARG A 326 -3.75 -35.56 -15.85
C ARG A 326 -3.28 -36.56 -14.79
N ASP A 327 -2.01 -36.96 -14.86
CA ASP A 327 -1.41 -37.94 -13.96
C ASP A 327 -0.81 -37.33 -12.68
N LEU A 328 -0.75 -35.99 -12.59
CA LEU A 328 -0.07 -35.25 -11.52
C LEU A 328 -1.01 -34.42 -10.64
N VAL A 329 -2.07 -33.86 -11.21
CA VAL A 329 -3.03 -32.99 -10.52
C VAL A 329 -4.44 -33.42 -10.91
N THR A 330 -5.30 -33.63 -9.91
CA THR A 330 -6.69 -33.97 -10.18
C THR A 330 -7.45 -32.74 -10.68
N THR A 331 -8.46 -32.95 -11.53
CA THR A 331 -9.30 -31.85 -12.02
C THR A 331 -10.06 -31.14 -10.89
N GLU A 332 -10.38 -31.85 -9.80
CA GLU A 332 -10.99 -31.24 -8.61
C GLU A 332 -10.02 -30.29 -7.91
N GLU A 333 -8.76 -30.71 -7.67
CA GLU A 333 -7.74 -29.83 -7.08
C GLU A 333 -7.45 -28.60 -7.95
N ALA A 334 -7.43 -28.74 -9.27
CA ALA A 334 -7.24 -27.61 -10.17
C ALA A 334 -8.42 -26.61 -10.07
N LEU A 335 -9.66 -27.11 -10.03
CA LEU A 335 -10.85 -26.27 -9.88
C LEU A 335 -10.92 -25.60 -8.49
N GLU A 336 -10.41 -26.23 -7.43
CA GLU A 336 -10.29 -25.60 -6.11
C GLU A 336 -9.37 -24.39 -6.12
N LEU A 337 -8.25 -24.45 -6.83
CA LEU A 337 -7.34 -23.31 -6.98
C LEU A 337 -8.04 -22.14 -7.69
N VAL A 338 -8.79 -22.42 -8.77
CA VAL A 338 -9.60 -21.39 -9.44
C VAL A 338 -10.68 -20.83 -8.52
N ALA A 339 -11.35 -21.70 -7.75
CA ALA A 339 -12.36 -21.27 -6.79
C ALA A 339 -11.73 -20.36 -5.73
N GLY A 340 -10.53 -20.65 -5.25
CA GLY A 340 -9.80 -19.78 -4.31
C GLY A 340 -9.61 -18.36 -4.85
N GLU A 341 -9.11 -18.23 -6.09
CA GLU A 341 -8.88 -16.92 -6.73
C GLU A 341 -10.20 -16.20 -7.04
N ILE A 342 -11.24 -16.91 -7.50
CA ILE A 342 -12.58 -16.32 -7.67
C ILE A 342 -13.10 -15.79 -6.34
N LEU A 343 -12.85 -16.50 -5.23
CA LEU A 343 -13.31 -16.14 -3.89
C LEU A 343 -12.53 -14.96 -3.26
N GLU A 344 -11.38 -14.60 -3.82
CA GLU A 344 -10.59 -13.42 -3.44
C GLU A 344 -11.06 -12.13 -4.11
N ASP A 345 -11.82 -12.22 -5.21
CA ASP A 345 -12.33 -11.06 -5.93
C ASP A 345 -13.27 -10.21 -5.03
N GLU A 346 -13.00 -8.92 -4.92
CA GLU A 346 -13.80 -8.02 -4.07
C GLU A 346 -15.24 -7.86 -4.54
N ARG A 347 -15.53 -8.13 -5.82
CA ARG A 347 -16.83 -7.89 -6.45
C ARG A 347 -17.83 -9.03 -6.27
N ILE A 348 -17.45 -10.14 -5.62
CA ILE A 348 -18.34 -11.29 -5.39
C ILE A 348 -19.64 -10.88 -4.71
N GLY A 349 -19.58 -9.92 -3.78
CA GLY A 349 -20.78 -9.42 -3.10
C GLY A 349 -21.80 -8.78 -4.06
N SER A 350 -21.33 -8.21 -5.17
CA SER A 350 -22.18 -7.62 -6.23
C SER A 350 -22.54 -8.62 -7.32
N HIS A 351 -21.74 -9.68 -7.52
CA HIS A 351 -21.94 -10.71 -8.54
C HIS A 351 -21.92 -12.14 -7.95
N PRO A 352 -22.98 -12.58 -7.26
CA PRO A 352 -23.08 -13.94 -6.72
C PRO A 352 -22.96 -15.05 -7.77
N GLU A 353 -23.22 -14.73 -9.05
CA GLU A 353 -23.09 -15.62 -10.21
C GLU A 353 -21.68 -16.20 -10.35
N LEU A 354 -20.64 -15.48 -9.91
CA LEU A 354 -19.25 -15.95 -9.92
C LEU A 354 -19.03 -17.18 -9.02
N ILE A 355 -19.74 -17.25 -7.88
CA ILE A 355 -19.69 -18.40 -6.97
C ILE A 355 -20.20 -19.66 -7.69
N HIS A 356 -21.27 -19.51 -8.48
CA HIS A 356 -21.90 -20.61 -9.21
C HIS A 356 -21.09 -21.12 -10.42
N LEU A 357 -20.01 -20.41 -10.80
CA LEU A 357 -19.17 -20.75 -11.93
C LEU A 357 -18.40 -22.06 -11.70
N VAL A 358 -17.83 -22.21 -10.50
CA VAL A 358 -17.01 -23.37 -10.11
C VAL A 358 -17.69 -24.19 -9.01
N LEU A 359 -18.45 -23.56 -8.10
CA LEU A 359 -19.06 -24.26 -6.97
C LEU A 359 -20.44 -24.80 -7.33
N THR A 360 -20.75 -26.00 -6.83
CA THR A 360 -22.06 -26.62 -6.96
C THR A 360 -22.93 -26.30 -5.75
N MET A 361 -23.93 -25.44 -5.95
CA MET A 361 -24.84 -24.99 -4.89
C MET A 361 -26.12 -25.83 -4.77
N ASN A 362 -26.43 -26.62 -5.80
CA ASN A 362 -27.67 -27.40 -5.89
C ASN A 362 -27.37 -28.90 -5.96
N PRO A 363 -27.93 -29.74 -5.08
CA PRO A 363 -27.67 -31.17 -5.08
C PRO A 363 -28.06 -31.90 -6.37
N LYS A 364 -28.96 -31.32 -7.17
CA LYS A 364 -29.43 -31.91 -8.44
C LYS A 364 -28.46 -31.70 -9.61
N GLU A 365 -27.46 -30.82 -9.47
CA GLU A 365 -26.54 -30.41 -10.54
C GLU A 365 -25.19 -31.13 -10.52
N GLU A 366 -24.90 -31.93 -9.48
CA GLU A 366 -23.59 -32.55 -9.21
C GLU A 366 -23.02 -33.42 -10.34
N ARG A 367 -23.86 -33.91 -11.26
CA ARG A 367 -23.43 -34.78 -12.38
C ARG A 367 -23.56 -34.14 -13.77
N GLN A 368 -23.93 -32.86 -13.85
CA GLN A 368 -24.28 -32.22 -15.13
C GLN A 368 -23.09 -31.51 -15.80
N ASN A 369 -22.12 -31.02 -15.03
CA ASN A 369 -20.98 -30.28 -15.57
C ASN A 369 -19.66 -30.74 -14.92
N PRO A 370 -18.74 -31.36 -15.68
CA PRO A 370 -17.46 -31.82 -15.15
C PRO A 370 -16.48 -30.68 -14.77
N LYS A 371 -16.80 -29.44 -15.15
CA LYS A 371 -16.02 -28.23 -14.80
C LYS A 371 -16.48 -27.57 -13.48
N LYS A 372 -17.23 -28.29 -12.64
CA LYS A 372 -17.67 -27.82 -11.31
C LYS A 372 -17.21 -28.76 -10.21
N LEU A 373 -16.99 -28.21 -9.03
CA LEU A 373 -16.65 -28.95 -7.82
C LEU A 373 -17.86 -29.73 -7.28
N SER A 374 -17.59 -30.85 -6.60
CA SER A 374 -18.61 -31.62 -5.89
C SER A 374 -19.26 -30.80 -4.77
N ILE A 375 -20.43 -31.22 -4.29
CA ILE A 375 -21.17 -30.56 -3.20
C ILE A 375 -20.33 -30.52 -1.93
N ALA A 376 -19.74 -31.67 -1.57
CA ALA A 376 -18.91 -31.79 -0.38
C ALA A 376 -17.72 -30.83 -0.44
N ARG A 377 -17.03 -30.78 -1.59
CA ARG A 377 -15.85 -29.93 -1.74
C ARG A 377 -16.19 -28.45 -1.84
N SER A 378 -17.30 -28.11 -2.51
CA SER A 378 -17.80 -26.74 -2.58
C SER A 378 -18.11 -26.16 -1.20
N ALA A 379 -18.70 -26.97 -0.30
CA ALA A 379 -18.92 -26.57 1.09
C ALA A 379 -17.61 -26.39 1.86
N GLU A 380 -16.63 -27.27 1.64
CA GLU A 380 -15.32 -27.17 2.29
C GLU A 380 -14.55 -25.92 1.87
N VAL A 381 -14.52 -25.59 0.57
CA VAL A 381 -13.85 -24.39 0.05
C VAL A 381 -14.46 -23.11 0.64
N LEU A 382 -15.79 -22.99 0.66
CA LEU A 382 -16.48 -21.83 1.24
C LEU A 382 -16.21 -21.66 2.74
N LEU A 383 -16.23 -22.76 3.49
CA LEU A 383 -15.96 -22.74 4.93
C LEU A 383 -14.48 -22.47 5.22
N ALA A 384 -13.56 -23.04 4.44
CA ALA A 384 -12.12 -22.77 4.55
C ALA A 384 -11.81 -21.30 4.31
N LYS A 385 -12.39 -20.68 3.26
CA LYS A 385 -12.20 -19.24 3.01
C LYS A 385 -12.80 -18.38 4.13
N SER A 386 -13.92 -18.80 4.71
CA SER A 386 -14.49 -18.15 5.89
C SER A 386 -13.58 -18.28 7.14
N ASP A 387 -12.83 -19.37 7.30
CA ASP A 387 -11.83 -19.53 8.36
C ASP A 387 -10.57 -18.69 8.12
N GLU A 388 -10.08 -18.63 6.87
CA GLU A 388 -8.94 -17.79 6.47
C GLU A 388 -9.20 -16.30 6.74
N LEU A 389 -10.32 -15.77 6.22
CA LEU A 389 -10.69 -14.35 6.41
C LEU A 389 -10.91 -13.99 7.89
N MET A 390 -11.47 -14.91 8.67
CA MET A 390 -11.61 -14.74 10.12
C MET A 390 -10.25 -14.75 10.83
N SER A 391 -9.28 -15.52 10.33
CA SER A 391 -7.93 -15.60 10.89
C SER A 391 -7.10 -14.35 10.61
N GLU A 392 -7.34 -13.71 9.47
CA GLU A 392 -6.71 -12.44 9.07
C GLU A 392 -7.34 -11.22 9.72
N ALA A 393 -8.60 -11.31 10.12
CA ALA A 393 -9.33 -10.20 10.75
C ALA A 393 -8.68 -9.78 12.07
N THR A 394 -8.56 -8.46 12.28
CA THR A 394 -7.89 -7.90 13.48
C THR A 394 -8.84 -7.25 14.47
N GLN A 395 -9.90 -6.60 13.98
CA GLN A 395 -10.78 -5.75 14.77
C GLN A 395 -12.24 -5.95 14.39
N ARG A 396 -13.16 -5.41 15.20
CA ARG A 396 -14.61 -5.52 14.97
C ARG A 396 -15.07 -4.87 13.66
N THR A 397 -14.51 -3.72 13.32
CA THR A 397 -14.89 -2.95 12.13
C THR A 397 -14.25 -3.48 10.86
N ASP A 398 -13.53 -4.59 10.95
CA ASP A 398 -12.82 -5.19 9.83
C ASP A 398 -13.83 -5.76 8.81
N PRO A 399 -13.82 -5.30 7.55
CA PRO A 399 -14.68 -5.83 6.49
C PRO A 399 -14.53 -7.33 6.28
N LEU A 400 -13.38 -7.92 6.66
CA LEU A 400 -13.10 -9.35 6.53
C LEU A 400 -14.07 -10.22 7.34
N LEU A 401 -14.53 -9.77 8.51
CA LEU A 401 -15.54 -10.50 9.30
C LEU A 401 -16.89 -10.54 8.58
N GLY A 402 -17.27 -9.43 7.93
CA GLY A 402 -18.46 -9.37 7.08
C GLY A 402 -18.38 -10.33 5.89
N LYS A 403 -17.22 -10.37 5.21
CA LYS A 403 -16.96 -11.32 4.10
C LYS A 403 -16.96 -12.78 4.59
N ALA A 404 -16.32 -13.07 5.73
CA ALA A 404 -16.30 -14.40 6.34
C ALA A 404 -17.72 -14.91 6.64
N ARG A 405 -18.59 -14.02 7.14
CA ARG A 405 -20.00 -14.31 7.41
C ARG A 405 -20.79 -14.57 6.13
N PHE A 406 -20.55 -13.78 5.08
CA PHE A 406 -21.17 -13.98 3.78
C PHE A 406 -20.87 -15.38 3.22
N PHE A 407 -19.61 -15.83 3.24
CA PHE A 407 -19.25 -17.17 2.74
C PHE A 407 -19.84 -18.29 3.60
N ALA A 408 -19.83 -18.16 4.93
CA ALA A 408 -20.48 -19.13 5.83
C ALA A 408 -22.01 -19.19 5.63
N ALA A 409 -22.66 -18.05 5.37
CA ALA A 409 -24.09 -18.00 5.06
C ALA A 409 -24.42 -18.66 3.71
N THR A 410 -23.59 -18.43 2.68
CA THR A 410 -23.72 -19.06 1.37
C THR A 410 -23.57 -20.59 1.46
N ALA A 411 -22.65 -21.08 2.30
CA ALA A 411 -22.46 -22.51 2.55
C ALA A 411 -23.70 -23.20 3.18
N ARG A 412 -24.65 -22.46 3.77
CA ARG A 412 -25.87 -23.00 4.39
C ARG A 412 -26.76 -23.76 3.40
N ALA A 413 -26.75 -23.36 2.12
CA ALA A 413 -27.53 -24.03 1.07
C ALA A 413 -27.02 -25.46 0.81
N ILE A 414 -25.74 -25.72 1.07
CA ILE A 414 -25.05 -26.98 0.76
C ILE A 414 -24.86 -27.81 2.04
N SER A 415 -24.36 -27.20 3.11
CA SER A 415 -23.99 -27.87 4.36
C SER A 415 -24.51 -27.10 5.59
N PRO A 416 -25.81 -27.26 5.94
CA PRO A 416 -26.45 -26.44 6.95
C PRO A 416 -25.91 -26.64 8.36
N LYS A 417 -25.43 -27.85 8.71
CA LYS A 417 -24.87 -28.14 10.04
C LYS A 417 -23.54 -27.41 10.27
N LYS A 418 -22.55 -27.65 9.39
CA LYS A 418 -21.23 -27.01 9.47
C LYS A 418 -21.31 -25.48 9.32
N ALA A 419 -22.18 -25.00 8.44
CA ALA A 419 -22.41 -23.57 8.26
C ALA A 419 -23.01 -22.92 9.52
N LYS A 420 -23.94 -23.60 10.20
CA LYS A 420 -24.51 -23.09 11.46
C LYS A 420 -23.45 -22.98 12.55
N GLU A 421 -22.67 -24.04 12.77
CA GLU A 421 -21.57 -24.03 13.74
C GLU A 421 -20.60 -22.87 13.48
N LYS A 422 -20.22 -22.65 12.22
CA LYS A 422 -19.33 -21.55 11.83
C LYS A 422 -19.95 -20.17 12.06
N LEU A 423 -21.25 -20.00 11.82
CA LEU A 423 -21.96 -18.74 12.08
C LEU A 423 -22.14 -18.46 13.57
N ASP A 424 -22.43 -19.49 14.37
CA ASP A 424 -22.53 -19.38 15.82
C ASP A 424 -21.18 -18.91 16.42
N TRP A 425 -20.06 -19.36 15.85
CA TRP A 425 -18.72 -18.88 16.20
C TRP A 425 -18.46 -17.41 15.81
N LEU A 426 -18.85 -17.00 14.61
CA LEU A 426 -18.73 -15.60 14.19
C LEU A 426 -19.60 -14.68 15.07
N ASP A 427 -20.79 -15.14 15.45
CA ASP A 427 -21.66 -14.44 16.39
C ASP A 427 -21.04 -14.33 17.79
N ALA A 428 -20.34 -15.37 18.28
CA ALA A 428 -19.60 -15.31 19.54
C ALA A 428 -18.46 -14.29 19.50
N ILE A 429 -17.69 -14.26 18.40
CA ILE A 429 -16.60 -13.30 18.19
C ILE A 429 -17.14 -11.88 18.14
N ASP A 430 -18.21 -11.63 17.38
CA ASP A 430 -18.86 -10.32 17.31
C ASP A 430 -19.29 -9.86 18.71
N ALA A 431 -19.93 -10.74 19.49
CA ALA A 431 -20.35 -10.45 20.85
C ALA A 431 -19.17 -10.15 21.80
N ALA A 432 -18.06 -10.89 21.71
CA ALA A 432 -16.86 -10.63 22.50
C ALA A 432 -16.25 -9.26 22.18
N LEU A 433 -16.16 -8.92 20.90
CA LEU A 433 -15.65 -7.63 20.43
C LEU A 433 -16.60 -6.47 20.77
N GLU A 434 -17.93 -6.69 20.77
CA GLU A 434 -18.91 -5.71 21.26
C GLU A 434 -18.69 -5.38 22.74
N LEU A 435 -18.32 -6.40 23.52
CA LEU A 435 -18.01 -6.28 24.94
C LEU A 435 -16.60 -5.70 25.17
N GLY A 436 -15.90 -5.23 24.13
CA GLY A 436 -14.62 -4.54 24.28
C GLY A 436 -13.43 -5.47 24.51
N CYS A 437 -13.55 -6.76 24.16
CA CYS A 437 -12.40 -7.65 24.11
C CYS A 437 -11.39 -7.16 23.06
N THR A 438 -10.11 -7.07 23.43
CA THR A 438 -9.03 -6.64 22.53
C THR A 438 -8.32 -7.81 21.86
N MET A 439 -8.77 -9.05 22.10
CA MET A 439 -8.19 -10.24 21.49
C MET A 439 -8.57 -10.33 20.01
N MET A 440 -7.65 -10.87 19.22
CA MET A 440 -7.90 -11.19 17.82
C MET A 440 -9.02 -12.26 17.69
N PRO A 441 -9.87 -12.20 16.66
CA PRO A 441 -10.89 -13.22 16.34
C PRO A 441 -10.41 -14.67 16.43
N ILE A 442 -9.22 -14.98 15.88
CA ILE A 442 -8.63 -16.31 15.97
C ILE A 442 -8.25 -16.70 17.41
N ALA A 443 -7.73 -15.76 18.18
CA ALA A 443 -7.39 -15.98 19.58
C ALA A 443 -8.64 -16.25 20.42
N ILE A 444 -9.75 -15.57 20.12
CA ILE A 444 -11.06 -15.78 20.75
C ILE A 444 -11.55 -17.22 20.48
N LYS A 445 -11.48 -17.69 19.23
CA LYS A 445 -11.87 -19.06 18.85
C LYS A 445 -11.01 -20.14 19.53
N MET A 446 -9.73 -19.87 19.76
CA MET A 446 -8.77 -20.83 20.35
C MET A 446 -8.72 -20.78 21.88
N SER A 447 -9.41 -19.82 22.51
CA SER A 447 -9.42 -19.67 23.97
C SER A 447 -10.32 -20.69 24.64
N ASP A 448 -10.03 -21.03 25.89
CA ASP A 448 -10.95 -21.79 26.72
C ASP A 448 -12.22 -20.98 27.01
N HIS A 449 -13.39 -21.59 26.84
CA HIS A 449 -14.66 -20.85 26.77
C HIS A 449 -15.04 -20.22 28.13
N ASP A 450 -14.72 -20.90 29.23
CA ASP A 450 -15.05 -20.45 30.58
C ASP A 450 -14.14 -19.31 31.03
N THR A 451 -12.83 -19.44 30.80
CA THR A 451 -11.86 -18.38 31.07
C THR A 451 -12.11 -17.13 30.24
N LEU A 452 -12.41 -17.29 28.95
CA LEU A 452 -12.76 -16.17 28.06
C LEU A 452 -14.01 -15.43 28.55
N LEU A 453 -15.06 -16.14 28.95
CA LEU A 453 -16.27 -15.53 29.48
C LEU A 453 -15.98 -14.71 30.75
N ARG A 454 -15.23 -15.28 31.69
CA ARG A 454 -14.84 -14.60 32.93
C ARG A 454 -14.05 -13.33 32.64
N ASP A 455 -13.06 -13.41 31.77
CA ASP A 455 -12.16 -12.31 31.47
C ASP A 455 -12.92 -11.18 30.75
N VAL A 456 -13.77 -11.49 29.77
CA VAL A 456 -14.64 -10.51 29.10
C VAL A 456 -15.61 -9.84 30.05
N VAL A 457 -16.21 -10.57 31.00
CA VAL A 457 -17.12 -9.99 32.00
C VAL A 457 -16.39 -9.04 32.96
N SER A 458 -15.12 -9.33 33.26
CA SER A 458 -14.29 -8.50 34.14
C SER A 458 -13.83 -7.18 33.51
N LEU A 459 -13.98 -7.01 32.19
CA LEU A 459 -13.61 -5.78 31.50
C LEU A 459 -14.61 -4.64 31.82
N GLY A 460 -14.08 -3.57 32.42
CA GLY A 460 -14.81 -2.32 32.66
C GLY A 460 -16.16 -2.52 33.36
N SER A 461 -17.24 -2.12 32.69
CA SER A 461 -18.61 -2.22 33.21
C SER A 461 -19.47 -3.28 32.51
N ASN A 462 -18.85 -4.30 31.88
CA ASN A 462 -19.56 -5.33 31.12
C ASN A 462 -20.55 -6.13 31.97
N TYR A 463 -20.26 -6.31 33.26
CA TYR A 463 -21.18 -6.94 34.20
C TYR A 463 -22.56 -6.25 34.28
N LYS A 464 -22.70 -4.98 33.86
CA LYS A 464 -24.00 -4.29 33.79
C LYS A 464 -24.88 -4.75 32.62
N GLN A 465 -24.28 -5.43 31.64
CA GLN A 465 -24.91 -5.86 30.39
C GLN A 465 -25.29 -7.36 30.39
N GLY A 466 -25.89 -7.86 31.48
CA GLY A 466 -26.13 -9.30 31.67
C GLY A 466 -26.86 -10.02 30.52
N LYS A 467 -27.75 -9.35 29.79
CA LYS A 467 -28.42 -9.93 28.59
C LYS A 467 -27.44 -10.25 27.46
N LYS A 468 -26.44 -9.39 27.22
CA LYS A 468 -25.43 -9.59 26.16
C LYS A 468 -24.40 -10.64 26.56
N VAL A 469 -23.98 -10.63 27.83
CA VAL A 469 -23.10 -11.67 28.37
C VAL A 469 -23.79 -13.04 28.29
N LEU A 470 -25.11 -13.09 28.54
CA LEU A 470 -25.87 -14.32 28.40
C LEU A 470 -25.96 -14.83 26.95
N SER A 471 -26.18 -13.95 25.97
CA SER A 471 -26.14 -14.37 24.56
C SER A 471 -24.76 -14.87 24.17
N PHE A 472 -23.69 -14.21 24.65
CA PHE A 472 -22.31 -14.63 24.42
C PHE A 472 -22.02 -16.01 25.01
N ALA A 473 -22.42 -16.27 26.25
CA ALA A 473 -22.25 -17.57 26.90
C ALA A 473 -23.02 -18.71 26.19
N LYS A 474 -24.18 -18.41 25.62
CA LYS A 474 -24.93 -19.37 24.78
C LYS A 474 -24.22 -19.68 23.46
N GLN A 475 -23.62 -18.67 22.83
CA GLN A 475 -22.87 -18.83 21.57
C GLN A 475 -21.56 -19.60 21.77
N LEU A 476 -20.89 -19.41 22.92
CA LEU A 476 -19.73 -20.21 23.34
C LEU A 476 -20.07 -21.65 23.77
N ASN A 477 -21.36 -22.03 23.78
CA ASN A 477 -21.83 -23.36 24.15
C ASN A 477 -21.33 -23.85 25.53
N ILE A 478 -21.36 -22.97 26.54
CA ILE A 478 -20.95 -23.27 27.93
C ILE A 478 -22.04 -24.06 28.66
N ASP A 479 -21.63 -24.98 29.54
CA ASP A 479 -22.55 -25.73 30.40
C ASP A 479 -23.28 -24.80 31.38
N THR A 480 -24.61 -24.90 31.42
CA THR A 480 -25.49 -24.03 32.24
C THR A 480 -25.25 -22.53 32.02
N PRO A 481 -25.41 -22.01 30.78
CA PRO A 481 -24.93 -20.68 30.38
C PRO A 481 -25.61 -19.53 31.13
N ILE A 482 -26.81 -19.75 31.66
CA ILE A 482 -27.54 -18.76 32.46
C ILE A 482 -26.88 -18.59 33.84
N ALA A 483 -26.63 -19.69 34.54
CA ALA A 483 -26.05 -19.63 35.88
C ALA A 483 -24.62 -19.09 35.81
N THR A 484 -23.78 -19.64 34.93
CA THR A 484 -22.36 -19.27 34.80
C THR A 484 -22.17 -17.81 34.41
N ALA A 485 -22.89 -17.30 33.41
CA ALA A 485 -22.79 -15.91 32.97
C ALA A 485 -23.21 -14.92 34.05
N LEU A 486 -24.33 -15.19 34.72
CA LEU A 486 -24.84 -14.31 35.78
C LEU A 486 -23.96 -14.36 37.03
N SER A 487 -23.38 -15.52 37.36
CA SER A 487 -22.42 -15.65 38.46
C SER A 487 -21.15 -14.84 38.21
N TYR A 488 -20.58 -14.87 37.00
CA TYR A 488 -19.44 -14.01 36.68
C TYR A 488 -19.81 -12.52 36.70
N CYS A 489 -21.01 -12.15 36.26
CA CYS A 489 -21.48 -10.76 36.37
C CYS A 489 -21.62 -10.32 37.83
N ALA A 490 -22.15 -11.20 38.70
CA ALA A 490 -22.25 -10.94 40.13
C ALA A 490 -20.86 -10.82 40.80
N LEU A 491 -19.91 -11.70 40.44
CA LEU A 491 -18.52 -11.64 40.92
C LEU A 491 -17.83 -10.33 40.52
N ALA A 492 -18.02 -9.88 39.27
CA ALA A 492 -17.47 -8.61 38.79
C ALA A 492 -18.14 -7.39 39.44
N ALA A 493 -19.45 -7.45 39.69
CA ALA A 493 -20.19 -6.42 40.42
C ALA A 493 -19.69 -6.32 41.88
N LEU A 494 -19.43 -7.45 42.54
CA LEU A 494 -18.87 -7.52 43.88
C LEU A 494 -17.47 -6.86 43.93
N LYS A 495 -16.58 -7.20 43.00
CA LYS A 495 -15.24 -6.58 42.88
C LYS A 495 -15.30 -5.08 42.63
N SER A 496 -16.34 -4.61 41.94
CA SER A 496 -16.56 -3.19 41.62
C SER A 496 -17.35 -2.43 42.69
N ASN A 497 -17.72 -3.07 43.82
CA ASN A 497 -18.59 -2.52 44.87
C ASN A 497 -19.97 -2.02 44.38
N ASP A 498 -20.55 -2.64 43.34
CA ASP A 498 -21.86 -2.28 42.79
C ASP A 498 -23.00 -3.11 43.41
N ALA A 499 -23.56 -2.61 44.51
CA ALA A 499 -24.62 -3.24 45.30
C ALA A 499 -25.90 -3.52 44.51
N VAL A 500 -26.23 -2.65 43.55
CA VAL A 500 -27.51 -2.69 42.83
C VAL A 500 -27.52 -3.85 41.83
N TYR A 501 -26.43 -4.00 41.07
CA TYR A 501 -26.32 -5.11 40.12
C TYR A 501 -26.02 -6.44 40.81
N LEU A 502 -25.27 -6.42 41.92
CA LEU A 502 -25.02 -7.61 42.73
C LEU A 502 -26.34 -8.23 43.24
N SER A 503 -27.20 -7.44 43.89
CA SER A 503 -28.51 -7.91 44.39
C SER A 503 -29.41 -8.42 43.26
N LYS A 504 -29.40 -7.74 42.11
CA LYS A 504 -30.16 -8.15 40.92
C LYS A 504 -29.76 -9.53 40.40
N TYR A 505 -28.47 -9.81 40.26
CA TYR A 505 -27.99 -11.08 39.72
C TYR A 505 -28.05 -12.21 40.74
N ILE A 506 -27.78 -11.92 42.02
CA ILE A 506 -27.94 -12.91 43.10
C ILE A 506 -29.34 -13.51 43.05
N GLY A 507 -30.40 -12.69 43.01
CA GLY A 507 -31.80 -13.16 42.98
C GLY A 507 -32.13 -14.10 41.80
N GLU A 508 -31.45 -13.98 40.66
CA GLU A 508 -31.63 -14.89 39.52
C GLU A 508 -30.76 -16.16 39.64
N VAL A 509 -29.58 -16.06 40.23
CA VAL A 509 -28.61 -17.16 40.40
C VAL A 509 -29.00 -18.12 41.52
N MET A 510 -29.76 -17.68 42.54
CA MET A 510 -30.16 -18.51 43.70
C MET A 510 -30.91 -19.80 43.36
N LYS A 511 -31.42 -19.93 42.13
CA LYS A 511 -32.17 -21.09 41.67
C LYS A 511 -31.28 -22.21 41.11
N ALA A 512 -29.99 -21.95 40.92
CA ALA A 512 -29.03 -22.90 40.36
C ALA A 512 -28.60 -23.96 41.40
N LYS A 513 -28.34 -25.19 40.94
CA LYS A 513 -27.88 -26.32 41.75
C LYS A 513 -26.71 -27.01 41.05
N GLY A 514 -25.68 -27.38 41.81
CA GLY A 514 -24.50 -28.09 41.29
C GLY A 514 -23.63 -27.30 40.32
N VAL A 515 -23.59 -25.96 40.41
CA VAL A 515 -22.74 -25.11 39.56
C VAL A 515 -21.55 -24.57 40.37
N PRO A 516 -20.30 -24.95 40.06
CA PRO A 516 -19.12 -24.57 40.86
C PRO A 516 -18.89 -23.05 40.97
N VAL A 517 -19.14 -22.31 39.90
CA VAL A 517 -18.96 -20.84 39.86
C VAL A 517 -19.96 -20.13 40.80
N VAL A 518 -21.16 -20.70 40.98
CA VAL A 518 -22.17 -20.19 41.92
C VAL A 518 -21.68 -20.36 43.35
N HIS A 519 -21.10 -21.52 43.66
CA HIS A 519 -20.50 -21.78 44.98
C HIS A 519 -19.36 -20.79 45.29
N GLN A 520 -18.46 -20.55 44.32
CA GLN A 520 -17.39 -19.55 44.47
C GLN A 520 -17.93 -18.14 44.73
N LEU A 521 -18.99 -17.73 44.03
CA LEU A 521 -19.66 -16.44 44.25
C LEU A 521 -20.19 -16.32 45.68
N CYS A 522 -20.88 -17.35 46.19
CA CYS A 522 -21.41 -17.34 47.55
C CYS A 522 -20.29 -17.19 48.59
N MET A 523 -19.18 -17.91 48.43
CA MET A 523 -18.01 -17.79 49.31
C MET A 523 -17.43 -16.37 49.32
N GLN A 524 -17.26 -15.76 48.15
CA GLN A 524 -16.73 -14.40 48.07
C GLN A 524 -17.69 -13.34 48.64
N ILE A 525 -19.00 -13.52 48.48
CA ILE A 525 -20.00 -12.63 49.13
C ILE A 525 -19.87 -12.73 50.65
N MET A 526 -19.77 -13.96 51.19
CA MET A 526 -19.60 -14.20 52.62
C MET A 526 -18.33 -13.60 53.18
N GLU A 527 -17.25 -13.47 52.41
CA GLU A 527 -16.01 -12.83 52.87
C GLU A 527 -16.04 -11.31 52.77
N SER A 528 -16.85 -10.76 51.86
CA SER A 528 -16.89 -9.34 51.53
C SER A 528 -17.53 -8.47 52.64
N PRO A 529 -17.20 -7.16 52.70
CA PRO A 529 -17.86 -6.22 53.60
C PRO A 529 -19.28 -5.82 53.14
N HIS A 530 -19.68 -6.23 51.94
CA HIS A 530 -20.97 -5.89 51.36
C HIS A 530 -22.01 -6.96 51.73
N VAL A 531 -23.08 -6.55 52.41
CA VAL A 531 -24.09 -7.46 52.95
C VAL A 531 -25.38 -7.32 52.13
N PRO A 532 -25.74 -8.32 51.29
CA PRO A 532 -27.06 -8.41 50.69
C PRO A 532 -28.17 -8.44 51.74
N THR A 533 -29.38 -8.03 51.36
CA THR A 533 -30.54 -7.92 52.26
C THR A 533 -30.90 -9.27 52.93
N ASP A 534 -30.71 -10.39 52.22
CA ASP A 534 -31.13 -11.74 52.65
C ASP A 534 -29.94 -12.73 52.61
N MET A 535 -29.08 -12.71 53.64
CA MET A 535 -27.90 -13.60 53.74
C MET A 535 -28.27 -15.09 53.93
N GLU A 536 -29.44 -15.41 54.48
CA GLU A 536 -29.90 -16.79 54.68
C GLU A 536 -30.04 -17.54 53.35
N ASP A 537 -30.54 -16.85 52.32
CA ASP A 537 -30.64 -17.41 50.97
C ASP A 537 -29.23 -17.70 50.42
N VAL A 538 -28.27 -16.79 50.60
CA VAL A 538 -26.87 -16.95 50.15
C VAL A 538 -26.23 -18.17 50.78
N TYR A 539 -26.45 -18.42 52.07
CA TYR A 539 -25.97 -19.61 52.77
C TYR A 539 -26.58 -20.90 52.22
N SER A 540 -27.90 -20.90 51.98
CA SER A 540 -28.58 -22.06 51.40
C SER A 540 -28.09 -22.39 49.98
N CYS A 541 -27.81 -21.37 49.18
CA CYS A 541 -27.29 -21.52 47.82
C CYS A 541 -25.84 -22.03 47.81
N ALA A 542 -25.01 -21.59 48.76
CA ALA A 542 -23.64 -22.05 48.94
C ALA A 542 -23.57 -23.56 49.19
N ILE A 543 -24.46 -24.08 50.04
CA ILE A 543 -24.57 -25.51 50.39
C ILE A 543 -25.12 -26.32 49.20
N ASN A 544 -26.11 -25.79 48.47
CA ASN A 544 -26.71 -26.49 47.33
C ASN A 544 -25.78 -26.59 46.09
N ASN A 545 -24.70 -25.82 46.06
CA ASN A 545 -23.72 -25.81 44.96
C ASN A 545 -22.31 -26.27 45.38
N SER A 546 -22.09 -26.60 46.66
CA SER A 546 -20.83 -27.16 47.14
C SER A 546 -20.69 -28.65 46.76
N ASN A 547 -19.48 -29.07 46.43
CA ASN A 547 -19.14 -30.49 46.31
C ASN A 547 -18.85 -31.09 47.70
N ASP A 548 -18.91 -32.42 47.84
CA ASP A 548 -18.69 -33.13 49.11
C ASP A 548 -17.34 -32.80 49.76
N GLU A 549 -16.32 -32.43 48.97
CA GLU A 549 -15.00 -32.02 49.45
C GLU A 549 -14.98 -30.61 50.08
N ASN A 550 -15.80 -29.67 49.58
CA ASN A 550 -15.78 -28.26 49.98
C ASN A 550 -16.88 -27.91 51.00
N LEU A 551 -17.75 -28.86 51.34
CA LEU A 551 -18.90 -28.65 52.22
C LEU A 551 -18.47 -28.15 53.62
N LEU A 552 -17.39 -28.69 54.17
CA LEU A 552 -16.88 -28.30 55.49
C LEU A 552 -16.41 -26.83 55.50
N GLU A 553 -15.63 -26.43 54.49
CA GLU A 553 -15.16 -25.05 54.33
C GLU A 553 -16.33 -24.06 54.17
N THR A 554 -17.39 -24.49 53.48
CA THR A 554 -18.62 -23.71 53.31
C THR A 554 -19.28 -23.41 54.65
N VAL A 555 -19.40 -24.42 55.52
CA VAL A 555 -20.04 -24.29 56.83
C VAL A 555 -19.22 -23.38 57.76
N ASP A 556 -17.89 -23.52 57.74
CA ASP A 556 -17.00 -22.68 58.55
C ASP A 556 -17.03 -21.19 58.11
N ALA A 557 -17.15 -20.93 56.81
CA ALA A 557 -17.30 -19.58 56.26
C ALA A 557 -18.63 -18.93 56.69
N ILE A 558 -19.73 -19.69 56.72
CA ILE A 558 -21.04 -19.23 57.20
C ILE A 558 -20.93 -18.78 58.66
N ALA A 559 -20.37 -19.63 59.53
CA ALA A 559 -20.21 -19.32 60.96
C ALA A 559 -19.35 -18.07 61.21
N SER A 560 -18.30 -17.89 60.41
CA SER A 560 -17.40 -16.73 60.48
C SER A 560 -18.09 -15.43 60.04
N SER A 561 -18.92 -15.49 58.99
CA SER A 561 -19.71 -14.36 58.49
C SER A 561 -20.70 -13.85 59.55
N GLU A 562 -21.45 -14.75 60.18
CA GLU A 562 -22.42 -14.41 61.23
C GLU A 562 -21.77 -13.70 62.42
N LYS A 563 -20.60 -14.18 62.85
CA LYS A 563 -19.83 -13.57 63.94
C LYS A 563 -19.46 -12.11 63.64
N ARG A 564 -18.93 -11.82 62.45
CA ARG A 564 -18.53 -10.44 62.06
C ARG A 564 -19.70 -9.47 61.98
N LEU A 565 -20.85 -9.93 61.48
CA LEU A 565 -22.07 -9.12 61.39
C LEU A 565 -22.61 -8.72 62.77
N SER A 566 -22.40 -9.57 63.78
CA SER A 566 -22.84 -9.31 65.15
C SER A 566 -22.01 -8.25 65.88
N GLU A 567 -20.71 -8.16 65.58
CA GLU A 567 -19.76 -7.23 66.23
C GLU A 567 -19.89 -5.79 65.68
N SER A 568 -20.15 -5.63 64.38
CA SER A 568 -20.28 -4.33 63.71
C SER A 568 -21.47 -3.47 64.20
N LYS A 569 -22.49 -4.09 64.82
CA LYS A 569 -23.69 -3.39 65.31
C LYS A 569 -23.49 -2.62 66.63
N ARG A 570 -22.34 -2.73 67.33
CA ARG A 570 -22.17 -2.25 68.72
C ARG A 570 -21.45 -0.90 68.93
N VAL A 571 -20.94 -0.18 67.90
CA VAL A 571 -19.86 0.84 68.07
C VAL A 571 -20.20 2.35 67.88
N ARG A 572 -21.44 2.84 67.73
CA ARG A 572 -21.70 4.31 67.50
C ARG A 572 -22.45 5.04 68.63
N GLU A 573 -21.76 5.81 69.48
CA GLU A 573 -22.30 6.92 70.32
C GLU A 573 -21.89 8.31 69.71
N ILE A 574 -22.76 9.33 69.78
CA ILE A 574 -22.79 10.52 68.87
C ILE A 574 -22.56 11.88 69.59
N ARG A 575 -21.95 12.89 68.93
CA ARG A 575 -21.70 14.27 69.44
C ARG A 575 -22.42 15.38 68.62
N ILE A 576 -22.60 16.59 69.19
CA ILE A 576 -23.29 17.76 68.56
C ILE A 576 -22.55 18.28 67.31
N GLU A 577 -21.23 18.12 67.27
CA GLU A 577 -20.36 18.53 66.17
C GLU A 577 -20.66 17.76 64.87
N ASP A 578 -21.31 16.60 64.96
CA ASP A 578 -21.63 15.72 63.84
C ASP A 578 -22.87 16.19 63.03
N VAL A 579 -23.59 17.21 63.50
CA VAL A 579 -24.78 17.76 62.83
C VAL A 579 -24.42 18.99 62.00
N PRO A 580 -24.46 18.92 60.65
CA PRO A 580 -24.09 20.04 59.78
C PRO A 580 -25.11 21.19 59.84
N VAL A 581 -24.64 22.42 59.60
CA VAL A 581 -25.50 23.63 59.53
C VAL A 581 -26.19 23.71 58.16
N SER A 582 -27.49 24.02 58.13
CA SER A 582 -28.24 24.16 56.87
C SER A 582 -27.71 25.29 55.99
N GLU A 583 -27.46 25.01 54.70
CA GLU A 583 -26.96 25.97 53.72
C GLU A 583 -28.07 26.81 53.05
N ASN A 584 -29.32 26.31 53.06
CA ASN A 584 -30.45 26.90 52.35
C ASN A 584 -31.60 27.25 53.31
N ILE A 585 -32.44 28.21 52.90
CA ILE A 585 -33.70 28.50 53.59
C ILE A 585 -34.73 27.45 53.18
N VAL A 586 -35.22 26.68 54.14
CA VAL A 586 -36.26 25.66 53.97
C VAL A 586 -37.58 26.23 54.47
N GLY A 587 -38.57 26.32 53.57
CA GLY A 587 -39.92 26.77 53.91
C GLY A 587 -40.64 25.73 54.76
N ASP A 588 -41.57 26.18 55.60
CA ASP A 588 -42.33 25.29 56.47
C ASP A 588 -43.25 24.36 55.65
N PRO A 589 -43.23 23.02 55.85
CA PRO A 589 -44.04 22.08 55.09
C PRO A 589 -45.56 22.31 55.22
N MET A 590 -46.03 22.86 56.34
CA MET A 590 -47.46 23.09 56.59
C MET A 590 -48.00 24.34 55.89
N TYR A 591 -47.16 25.38 55.74
CA TYR A 591 -47.60 26.71 55.30
C TYR A 591 -47.05 27.11 53.92
N THR A 592 -45.99 26.47 53.44
CA THR A 592 -45.40 26.78 52.13
C THR A 592 -46.20 26.08 51.02
N PRO A 593 -46.75 26.80 50.03
CA PRO A 593 -47.45 26.17 48.91
C PRO A 593 -46.56 25.14 48.20
N LEU A 594 -47.11 23.98 47.83
CA LEU A 594 -46.37 22.85 47.23
C LEU A 594 -45.47 23.25 46.04
N ARG A 595 -45.86 24.28 45.28
CA ARG A 595 -45.10 24.84 44.14
C ARG A 595 -43.82 25.59 44.53
N LEU A 596 -43.76 26.10 45.75
CA LEU A 596 -42.63 26.84 46.34
C LEU A 596 -41.86 25.99 47.35
N TYR A 597 -42.52 24.97 47.90
CA TYR A 597 -41.91 23.94 48.71
C TYR A 597 -41.07 23.02 47.82
N ASN A 598 -39.75 23.18 47.89
CA ASN A 598 -38.83 22.47 47.03
C ASN A 598 -38.25 21.27 47.78
N SER A 599 -38.94 20.12 47.73
CA SER A 599 -38.47 18.86 48.35
C SER A 599 -37.12 18.36 47.81
N ARG A 600 -36.64 18.93 46.71
CA ARG A 600 -35.38 18.56 46.02
C ARG A 600 -34.13 19.32 46.51
N LYS A 601 -34.26 20.18 47.52
CA LYS A 601 -33.11 20.74 48.26
C LYS A 601 -32.91 20.05 49.62
N GLU A 602 -33.34 18.81 49.76
CA GLU A 602 -32.89 17.97 50.86
C GLU A 602 -31.39 17.72 50.68
N VAL A 603 -30.61 18.29 51.59
CA VAL A 603 -29.59 17.59 52.35
C VAL A 603 -29.06 16.32 51.65
N SER A 604 -27.81 16.37 51.15
CA SER A 604 -27.11 15.24 50.50
C SER A 604 -27.51 13.89 51.09
N GLY A 605 -27.67 12.84 50.27
CA GLY A 605 -28.14 11.53 50.72
C GLY A 605 -27.39 10.97 51.94
N ASP A 606 -26.11 11.33 52.06
CA ASP A 606 -25.25 11.02 53.20
C ASP A 606 -25.70 11.72 54.50
N VAL A 607 -26.13 12.98 54.40
CA VAL A 607 -26.66 13.77 55.51
C VAL A 607 -28.12 13.38 55.83
N LYS A 608 -28.93 12.95 54.84
CA LYS A 608 -30.28 12.40 55.09
C LYS A 608 -30.24 11.06 55.83
N GLN A 609 -29.27 10.19 55.52
CA GLN A 609 -29.00 8.97 56.28
C GLN A 609 -28.53 9.27 57.70
N LYS A 610 -27.65 10.27 57.85
CA LYS A 610 -27.23 10.75 59.18
C LYS A 610 -28.42 11.28 59.98
N LEU A 611 -29.26 12.15 59.41
CA LEU A 611 -30.46 12.71 60.05
C LEU A 611 -31.47 11.62 60.46
N THR A 612 -31.77 10.65 59.58
CA THR A 612 -32.69 9.54 59.89
C THR A 612 -32.12 8.56 60.93
N PHE A 613 -30.80 8.34 60.96
CA PHE A 613 -30.13 7.61 62.03
C PHE A 613 -30.22 8.37 63.37
N PHE A 614 -30.05 9.69 63.35
CA PHE A 614 -30.17 10.54 64.55
C PHE A 614 -31.60 10.64 65.09
N GLU A 615 -32.62 10.71 64.24
CA GLU A 615 -34.04 10.72 64.63
C GLU A 615 -34.48 9.44 65.36
N ASN A 616 -33.98 8.29 64.88
CA ASN A 616 -34.35 6.98 65.39
C ASN A 616 -33.53 6.53 66.60
N HIS A 617 -32.27 6.97 66.73
CA HIS A 617 -31.32 6.43 67.71
C HIS A 617 -30.57 7.48 68.56
N GLY A 618 -30.75 8.78 68.29
CA GLY A 618 -30.11 9.85 69.07
C GLY A 618 -30.78 10.13 70.42
N LYS A 619 -29.99 10.44 71.45
CA LYS A 619 -30.52 10.99 72.72
C LYS A 619 -31.04 12.41 72.47
N ARG A 620 -32.32 12.67 72.75
CA ARG A 620 -33.01 13.96 72.47
C ARG A 620 -32.74 15.06 73.51
N GLU A 621 -31.56 15.08 74.11
CA GLU A 621 -31.22 16.04 75.17
C GLU A 621 -30.30 17.15 74.61
N GLY A 622 -30.80 18.39 74.57
CA GLY A 622 -30.02 19.58 74.16
C GLY A 622 -30.78 20.52 73.21
N PHE A 623 -31.04 21.75 73.64
CA PHE A 623 -31.81 22.73 72.84
C PHE A 623 -31.10 23.17 71.55
N ASP A 624 -29.77 23.26 71.55
CA ASP A 624 -29.02 23.67 70.36
C ASP A 624 -28.94 22.55 69.30
N PHE A 625 -29.05 21.29 69.72
CA PHE A 625 -29.17 20.15 68.82
C PHE A 625 -30.50 20.19 68.05
N LEU A 626 -31.61 20.46 68.73
CA LEU A 626 -32.94 20.59 68.13
C LEU A 626 -33.01 21.76 67.14
N LYS A 627 -32.40 22.91 67.46
CA LYS A 627 -32.36 24.08 66.55
C LYS A 627 -31.70 23.74 65.21
N ARG A 628 -30.57 23.00 65.23
CA ARG A 628 -29.86 22.60 64.00
C ARG A 628 -30.63 21.56 63.19
N LEU A 629 -31.29 20.62 63.86
CA LEU A 629 -32.13 19.61 63.22
C LEU A 629 -33.30 20.29 62.47
N TYR A 630 -34.06 21.14 63.16
CA TYR A 630 -35.20 21.84 62.57
C TYR A 630 -34.80 22.80 61.44
N ALA A 631 -33.57 23.33 61.41
CA ALA A 631 -33.13 24.21 60.33
C ALA A 631 -33.12 23.54 58.94
N HIS A 632 -33.02 22.21 58.90
CA HIS A 632 -33.09 21.39 57.68
C HIS A 632 -34.53 21.02 57.30
N GLU A 633 -35.46 21.01 58.26
CA GLU A 633 -36.88 20.68 58.02
C GLU A 633 -37.76 21.92 57.81
N SER A 634 -37.55 22.96 58.61
CA SER A 634 -38.25 24.25 58.55
C SER A 634 -37.38 25.34 59.18
N SER A 635 -36.82 26.21 58.34
CA SER A 635 -36.04 27.36 58.81
C SER A 635 -36.89 28.34 59.64
N THR A 636 -38.20 28.36 59.43
CA THR A 636 -39.16 29.15 60.22
C THR A 636 -39.35 28.55 61.62
N LEU A 637 -39.46 27.22 61.76
CA LEU A 637 -39.54 26.57 63.08
C LEU A 637 -38.23 26.72 63.84
N ALA A 638 -37.09 26.58 63.17
CA ALA A 638 -35.78 26.80 63.79
C ALA A 638 -35.62 28.24 64.33
N LEU A 639 -36.08 29.24 63.57
CA LEU A 639 -36.17 30.63 64.01
C LEU A 639 -37.11 30.79 65.21
N CYS A 640 -38.31 30.20 65.17
CA CYS A 640 -39.27 30.24 66.29
C CYS A 640 -38.67 29.63 67.57
N TYR A 641 -38.00 28.47 67.47
CA TYR A 641 -37.31 27.85 68.60
C TYR A 641 -36.16 28.72 69.14
N SER A 642 -35.47 29.45 68.27
CA SER A 642 -34.47 30.44 68.70
C SER A 642 -35.07 31.62 69.46
N LEU A 643 -36.30 32.05 69.15
CA LEU A 643 -36.94 33.16 69.86
C LEU A 643 -37.30 32.80 71.30
N PHE A 644 -37.66 31.52 71.55
CA PHE A 644 -37.95 31.03 72.90
C PHE A 644 -36.69 30.82 73.74
N HIS A 645 -35.57 30.44 73.12
CA HIS A 645 -34.28 30.26 73.79
C HIS A 645 -33.15 30.93 72.97
N PRO A 646 -32.90 32.24 73.19
CA PRO A 646 -31.83 32.96 72.52
C PRO A 646 -30.48 32.35 72.89
N ALA A 647 -29.70 31.99 71.88
CA ALA A 647 -28.29 31.65 72.07
C ALA A 647 -27.45 32.89 71.76
N GLU A 648 -26.62 33.32 72.71
CA GLU A 648 -25.58 34.30 72.43
C GLU A 648 -24.47 33.63 71.62
N ASN A 649 -24.14 34.23 70.47
CA ASN A 649 -23.00 33.81 69.69
C ASN A 649 -21.74 34.40 70.35
N SER A 650 -20.89 33.53 70.92
CA SER A 650 -19.70 33.93 71.71
C SER A 650 -18.74 34.88 70.96
N ASP A 651 -18.76 34.86 69.63
CA ASP A 651 -17.76 35.53 68.79
C ASP A 651 -18.21 36.90 68.25
N THR A 652 -19.52 37.20 68.23
CA THR A 652 -20.04 38.41 67.56
C THR A 652 -20.89 39.31 68.45
N GLY A 653 -21.29 38.85 69.65
CA GLY A 653 -22.14 39.62 70.55
C GLY A 653 -23.55 39.92 70.01
N GLU A 654 -23.90 39.37 68.84
CA GLU A 654 -25.23 39.48 68.25
C GLU A 654 -26.07 38.25 68.59
N PHE A 655 -27.35 38.48 68.93
CA PHE A 655 -28.36 37.43 69.11
C PHE A 655 -28.72 36.81 67.74
N SER A 656 -27.86 35.94 67.21
CA SER A 656 -28.10 35.18 65.97
C SER A 656 -27.92 33.69 66.21
N TRP A 657 -28.90 32.91 65.77
CA TRP A 657 -28.98 31.46 65.96
C TRP A 657 -28.30 30.63 64.87
N THR A 658 -27.84 31.26 63.78
CA THR A 658 -27.05 30.60 62.74
C THR A 658 -25.83 31.41 62.32
N LYS A 659 -24.85 30.72 61.74
CA LYS A 659 -23.70 31.28 61.03
C LYS A 659 -23.97 31.51 59.53
N ASN A 660 -25.20 31.27 59.03
CA ASN A 660 -25.54 31.33 57.61
C ASN A 660 -26.17 32.68 57.23
N ASP A 661 -25.52 33.42 56.33
CA ASP A 661 -25.95 34.73 55.86
C ASP A 661 -27.31 34.74 55.15
N LYS A 662 -27.67 33.66 54.44
CA LYS A 662 -28.99 33.57 53.77
C LYS A 662 -30.11 33.45 54.79
N LEU A 663 -29.93 32.63 55.82
CA LEU A 663 -30.88 32.50 56.93
C LEU A 663 -30.99 33.82 57.71
N ARG A 664 -29.87 34.53 57.88
CA ARG A 664 -29.84 35.86 58.51
C ARG A 664 -30.59 36.93 57.69
N ARG A 665 -30.41 36.95 56.37
CA ARG A 665 -31.16 37.86 55.47
C ARG A 665 -32.65 37.52 55.43
N TYR A 666 -33.00 36.24 55.50
CA TYR A 666 -34.39 35.79 55.61
C TYR A 666 -35.03 36.21 56.92
N GLU A 667 -34.33 36.06 58.05
CA GLU A 667 -34.76 36.58 59.35
C GLU A 667 -35.00 38.09 59.30
N LYS A 668 -34.08 38.86 58.71
CA LYS A 668 -34.22 40.31 58.54
C LYS A 668 -35.45 40.66 57.69
N GLY A 669 -35.68 39.93 56.61
CA GLY A 669 -36.88 40.09 55.77
C GLY A 669 -38.17 39.77 56.53
N LEU A 670 -38.20 38.70 57.31
CA LEU A 670 -39.36 38.34 58.13
C LEU A 670 -39.66 39.39 59.21
N ARG A 671 -38.62 39.88 59.91
CA ARG A 671 -38.76 40.97 60.91
C ARG A 671 -39.24 42.27 60.28
N PHE A 672 -38.79 42.61 59.07
CA PHE A 672 -39.22 43.83 58.37
C PHE A 672 -40.74 43.84 58.07
N PHE A 673 -41.32 42.68 57.79
CA PHE A 673 -42.74 42.54 57.49
C PHE A 673 -43.60 42.10 58.69
N GLN A 674 -42.99 41.79 59.85
CA GLN A 674 -43.67 41.25 61.03
C GLN A 674 -44.82 42.13 61.53
N ASP A 675 -44.65 43.45 61.49
CA ASP A 675 -45.67 44.42 61.95
C ASP A 675 -46.75 44.70 60.89
N ARG A 676 -46.51 44.32 59.63
CA ARG A 676 -47.36 44.66 58.47
C ARG A 676 -48.22 43.50 58.01
N VAL A 677 -47.75 42.27 58.20
CA VAL A 677 -48.39 41.06 57.71
C VAL A 677 -48.26 39.95 58.77
N PRO A 678 -49.34 39.25 59.13
CA PRO A 678 -49.26 38.09 60.01
C PRO A 678 -48.27 37.06 59.48
N LEU A 679 -47.44 36.50 60.37
CA LEU A 679 -46.39 35.53 60.01
C LEU A 679 -46.94 34.33 59.22
N SER A 680 -48.15 33.87 59.56
CA SER A 680 -48.84 32.76 58.86
C SER A 680 -49.10 33.05 57.38
N VAL A 681 -49.27 34.32 56.99
CA VAL A 681 -49.46 34.75 55.61
C VAL A 681 -48.11 35.00 54.95
N LEU A 682 -47.16 35.61 55.69
CA LEU A 682 -45.83 35.92 55.19
C LEU A 682 -45.02 34.67 54.80
N VAL A 683 -45.13 33.59 55.58
CA VAL A 683 -44.43 32.31 55.34
C VAL A 683 -44.95 31.58 54.09
N THR A 684 -46.11 31.96 53.54
CA THR A 684 -46.63 31.39 52.28
C THR A 684 -45.94 31.94 51.03
N ALA A 685 -45.20 33.07 51.16
CA ALA A 685 -44.50 33.71 50.05
C ALA A 685 -43.09 33.14 49.84
N PRO A 686 -42.53 33.18 48.61
CA PRO A 686 -41.18 32.68 48.35
C PRO A 686 -40.14 33.47 49.15
N ALA A 687 -39.23 32.77 49.85
CA ALA A 687 -38.16 33.40 50.64
C ALA A 687 -37.29 34.37 49.83
N SER A 688 -37.00 34.05 48.56
CA SER A 688 -36.28 34.95 47.65
C SER A 688 -37.05 36.23 47.31
N SER A 689 -38.38 36.18 47.28
CA SER A 689 -39.23 37.35 47.02
C SER A 689 -39.35 38.22 48.26
N ILE A 690 -39.43 37.63 49.46
CA ILE A 690 -39.39 38.37 50.73
C ILE A 690 -38.04 39.09 50.87
N ILE A 691 -36.93 38.41 50.55
CA ILE A 691 -35.58 39.00 50.56
C ILE A 691 -35.46 40.08 49.47
N LYS A 692 -35.97 39.83 48.26
CA LYS A 692 -35.89 40.76 47.12
C LYS A 692 -36.77 42.00 47.31
N GLU A 693 -37.97 41.86 47.89
CA GLU A 693 -38.87 42.99 48.17
C GLU A 693 -38.45 43.79 49.40
N ALA A 694 -37.84 43.16 50.40
CA ALA A 694 -37.15 43.88 51.46
C ALA A 694 -35.98 44.74 50.92
N ASN A 695 -35.49 44.43 49.70
CA ASN A 695 -34.36 45.09 49.04
C ASN A 695 -34.75 45.85 47.74
N ARG A 696 -36.03 45.86 47.31
CA ARG A 696 -36.49 46.53 46.08
C ARG A 696 -36.88 47.97 46.41
N GLY A 697 -35.97 48.88 46.15
CA GLY A 697 -36.18 50.31 46.39
C GLY A 697 -34.93 51.17 46.19
N ASP A 698 -33.76 50.56 46.02
CA ASP A 698 -32.52 51.29 45.80
C ASP A 698 -32.30 51.63 44.32
N VAL A 699 -32.56 52.88 43.96
CA VAL A 699 -32.24 53.50 42.64
C VAL A 699 -30.71 53.66 42.44
N SER A 700 -29.91 53.23 43.41
CA SER A 700 -28.44 53.28 43.45
C SER A 700 -27.74 52.11 42.75
N ILE A 701 -28.47 51.11 42.24
CA ILE A 701 -27.89 49.88 41.66
C ILE A 701 -27.44 50.14 40.20
N THR A 702 -26.17 50.45 40.03
CA THR A 702 -25.48 50.67 38.74
C THR A 702 -25.14 49.36 38.02
N ALA A 703 -24.67 49.41 36.76
CA ALA A 703 -24.13 48.24 36.08
C ALA A 703 -23.00 47.54 36.88
N ILE A 704 -22.26 48.28 37.73
CA ILE A 704 -21.25 47.75 38.65
C ILE A 704 -21.88 46.95 39.81
N ASP A 705 -23.12 47.24 40.18
CA ASP A 705 -23.80 46.51 41.26
C ASP A 705 -24.42 45.20 40.75
N ARG A 706 -24.74 45.13 39.45
CA ARG A 706 -25.25 43.91 38.80
C ARG A 706 -24.16 42.89 38.43
N ILE A 707 -22.87 43.25 38.47
CA ILE A 707 -21.80 42.28 38.16
C ILE A 707 -21.72 41.15 39.20
N GLU A 708 -22.11 41.39 40.46
CA GLU A 708 -22.21 40.35 41.49
C GLU A 708 -23.30 39.34 41.16
N ASP A 709 -24.42 39.79 40.59
CA ASP A 709 -25.51 38.91 40.12
C ASP A 709 -25.08 38.02 38.95
N TYR A 710 -24.04 38.43 38.21
CA TYR A 710 -23.40 37.64 37.14
C TYR A 710 -22.25 36.76 37.66
N GLY A 711 -21.99 36.76 38.97
CA GLY A 711 -20.95 35.96 39.60
C GLY A 711 -19.54 36.57 39.57
N CYS A 712 -19.42 37.87 39.26
CA CYS A 712 -18.14 38.57 39.23
C CYS A 712 -17.80 39.16 40.61
N ASP A 713 -16.50 39.18 40.95
CA ASP A 713 -16.03 39.77 42.21
C ASP A 713 -15.91 41.29 42.06
N LYS A 714 -16.84 42.01 42.69
CA LYS A 714 -16.88 43.47 42.69
C LYS A 714 -15.63 44.11 43.31
N SER A 715 -15.09 43.52 44.37
CA SER A 715 -13.92 44.06 45.07
C SER A 715 -12.68 44.02 44.18
N ARG A 716 -12.49 42.91 43.46
CA ARG A 716 -11.41 42.74 42.49
C ARG A 716 -11.61 43.59 41.24
N PHE A 717 -12.84 43.72 40.75
CA PHE A 717 -13.19 44.52 39.57
C PHE A 717 -12.82 46.00 39.70
N VAL A 718 -13.00 46.58 40.89
CA VAL A 718 -12.65 47.98 41.15
C VAL A 718 -11.14 48.15 41.30
N GLY A 719 -10.45 47.22 41.97
CA GLY A 719 -9.02 47.34 42.30
C GLY A 719 -8.05 46.97 41.17
N ASP A 720 -8.42 46.06 40.28
CA ASP A 720 -7.51 45.47 39.28
C ASP A 720 -7.96 45.85 37.86
N ALA A 721 -7.13 46.63 37.15
CA ALA A 721 -7.43 47.11 35.81
C ALA A 721 -7.40 46.00 34.74
N GLU A 722 -6.56 44.97 34.92
CA GLU A 722 -6.45 43.84 34.01
C GLU A 722 -7.67 42.93 34.17
N TYR A 723 -8.00 42.57 35.41
CA TYR A 723 -9.22 41.82 35.72
C TYR A 723 -10.48 42.55 35.25
N ARG A 724 -10.54 43.88 35.40
CA ARG A 724 -11.65 44.70 34.91
C ARG A 724 -11.83 44.59 33.41
N THR A 725 -10.74 44.73 32.66
CA THR A 725 -10.76 44.67 31.19
C THR A 725 -11.22 43.31 30.70
N VAL A 726 -10.64 42.24 31.25
CA VAL A 726 -11.03 40.85 30.94
C VAL A 726 -12.49 40.58 31.33
N THR A 727 -12.93 41.09 32.48
CA THR A 727 -14.33 40.91 32.94
C THR A 727 -15.32 41.62 32.02
N ILE A 728 -15.04 42.84 31.60
CA ILE A 728 -15.93 43.59 30.69
C ILE A 728 -16.04 42.88 29.33
N ILE A 729 -14.92 42.38 28.79
CA ILE A 729 -14.92 41.59 27.55
C ILE A 729 -15.70 40.27 27.76
N GLY A 730 -15.47 39.55 28.85
CA GLY A 730 -16.20 38.31 29.18
C GLY A 730 -17.68 38.51 29.49
N LEU A 731 -18.11 39.70 29.90
CA LEU A 731 -19.54 40.04 30.00
C LEU A 731 -20.21 40.14 28.62
N ALA A 732 -19.46 40.47 27.58
CA ALA A 732 -19.96 40.54 26.21
C ALA A 732 -20.16 39.15 25.56
N GLU A 733 -19.53 38.10 26.11
CA GLU A 733 -19.68 36.69 25.71
C GLU A 733 -21.01 36.11 26.24
N THR A 734 -22.12 36.60 25.69
CA THR A 734 -23.45 36.23 26.16
C THR A 734 -24.52 36.39 25.09
N GLU A 735 -25.57 35.57 25.19
CA GLU A 735 -26.81 35.74 24.43
C GLU A 735 -27.72 36.83 25.01
N ASN A 736 -27.57 37.16 26.30
CA ASN A 736 -28.48 38.07 27.01
C ASN A 736 -28.24 39.54 26.63
N GLU A 737 -29.25 40.19 26.07
CA GLU A 737 -29.18 41.57 25.59
C GLU A 737 -28.94 42.61 26.71
N GLN A 738 -29.46 42.37 27.92
CA GLN A 738 -29.21 43.25 29.08
C GLN A 738 -27.75 43.15 29.56
N ARG A 739 -27.20 41.93 29.59
CA ARG A 739 -25.80 41.72 30.01
C ARG A 739 -24.81 42.32 29.01
N PHE A 740 -25.13 42.25 27.71
CA PHE A 740 -24.35 42.93 26.67
C PHE A 740 -24.47 44.45 26.76
N ALA A 741 -25.67 44.99 27.04
CA ALA A 741 -25.86 46.43 27.26
C ALA A 741 -25.09 46.93 28.49
N ASP A 742 -25.08 46.16 29.59
CA ASP A 742 -24.30 46.47 30.78
C ASP A 742 -22.78 46.43 30.47
N ALA A 743 -22.32 45.50 29.63
CA ALA A 743 -20.93 45.45 29.17
C ALA A 743 -20.54 46.70 28.36
N LEU A 744 -21.41 47.18 27.46
CA LEU A 744 -21.21 48.42 26.70
C LEU A 744 -21.16 49.65 27.61
N GLU A 745 -22.03 49.74 28.61
CA GLU A 745 -22.02 50.81 29.62
C GLU A 745 -20.70 50.83 30.39
N LEU A 746 -20.24 49.66 30.83
CA LEU A 746 -18.97 49.52 31.54
C LEU A 746 -17.76 49.82 30.63
N ALA A 747 -17.77 49.37 29.37
CA ALA A 747 -16.70 49.67 28.42
C ALA A 747 -16.57 51.18 28.16
N SER A 748 -17.70 51.88 27.96
CA SER A 748 -17.72 53.34 27.83
C SER A 748 -17.18 54.04 29.08
N LYS A 749 -17.55 53.55 30.28
CA LYS A 749 -17.09 54.12 31.56
C LYS A 749 -15.60 53.93 31.81
N TYR A 750 -15.01 52.82 31.35
CA TYR A 750 -13.61 52.47 31.61
C TYR A 750 -12.67 52.63 30.40
N GLY A 751 -13.18 53.18 29.29
CA GLY A 751 -12.37 53.48 28.09
C GLY A 751 -11.90 52.25 27.32
N ILE A 752 -12.68 51.16 27.34
CA ILE A 752 -12.42 49.95 26.55
C ILE A 752 -13.05 50.13 25.17
N ASP A 753 -12.33 49.76 24.12
CA ASP A 753 -12.81 49.87 22.75
C ASP A 753 -14.05 49.00 22.52
N GLU A 754 -15.14 49.62 22.06
CA GLU A 754 -16.40 48.96 21.76
C GLU A 754 -16.22 47.82 20.73
N TRP A 755 -15.25 48.00 19.82
CA TRP A 755 -14.89 47.00 18.82
C TRP A 755 -14.52 45.65 19.45
N GLN A 756 -13.78 45.66 20.57
CA GLN A 756 -13.36 44.43 21.27
C GLN A 756 -14.55 43.66 21.85
N LEU A 757 -15.55 44.37 22.37
CA LEU A 757 -16.76 43.75 22.90
C LEU A 757 -17.62 43.14 21.78
N HIS A 758 -17.76 43.85 20.65
CA HIS A 758 -18.45 43.30 19.49
C HIS A 758 -17.73 42.09 18.90
N MET A 759 -16.39 42.06 18.94
CA MET A 759 -15.60 40.93 18.45
C MET A 759 -15.73 39.72 19.39
N ALA A 760 -15.55 39.90 20.70
CA ALA A 760 -15.71 38.83 21.68
C ALA A 760 -17.13 38.24 21.66
N SER A 761 -18.15 39.10 21.54
CA SER A 761 -19.52 38.64 21.36
C SER A 761 -19.70 37.86 20.05
N LEU A 762 -19.02 38.21 18.96
CA LEU A 762 -19.11 37.45 17.71
C LEU A 762 -18.38 36.10 17.82
N GLU A 763 -17.19 36.07 18.44
CA GLU A 763 -16.42 34.85 18.71
C GLU A 763 -17.26 33.87 19.53
N TYR A 764 -17.89 34.34 20.62
CA TYR A 764 -18.79 33.55 21.45
C TYR A 764 -19.97 32.94 20.66
N LEU A 765 -20.61 33.74 19.80
CA LEU A 765 -21.76 33.31 19.00
C LEU A 765 -21.39 32.31 17.90
N LEU A 766 -20.14 32.32 17.42
CA LEU A 766 -19.66 31.44 16.36
C LEU A 766 -18.97 30.17 16.89
N ASP A 767 -18.65 30.12 18.18
CA ASP A 767 -18.05 28.95 18.83
C ASP A 767 -19.06 27.78 18.92
N PRO A 768 -18.76 26.61 18.33
CA PRO A 768 -19.66 25.45 18.35
C PRO A 768 -19.92 24.88 19.75
N THR A 769 -19.06 25.12 20.73
CA THR A 769 -19.23 24.62 22.11
C THR A 769 -20.39 25.29 22.86
N ASN A 770 -20.77 26.50 22.44
CA ASN A 770 -21.80 27.31 23.10
C ASN A 770 -23.23 26.98 22.66
N ASN A 771 -23.43 26.11 21.66
CA ASN A 771 -24.74 25.63 21.19
C ASN A 771 -25.78 26.73 20.81
N VAL A 772 -25.33 27.92 20.43
CA VAL A 772 -26.22 29.01 20.00
C VAL A 772 -26.87 28.66 18.66
N SER A 773 -28.19 28.80 18.54
CA SER A 773 -28.88 28.48 17.29
C SER A 773 -28.54 29.50 16.18
N ARG A 774 -28.44 29.03 14.92
CA ARG A 774 -28.08 29.90 13.78
C ARG A 774 -29.08 31.04 13.53
N ASN A 775 -30.35 30.84 13.90
CA ASN A 775 -31.37 31.87 13.78
C ASN A 775 -31.17 32.95 14.85
N ASP A 776 -30.77 32.55 16.06
CA ASP A 776 -30.49 33.47 17.16
C ASP A 776 -29.21 34.26 16.89
N VAL A 777 -28.15 33.61 16.38
CA VAL A 777 -26.92 34.31 15.95
C VAL A 777 -27.24 35.42 14.94
N LYS A 778 -28.03 35.14 13.89
CA LYS A 778 -28.41 36.16 12.89
C LYS A 778 -29.25 37.29 13.50
N THR A 779 -30.11 36.97 14.46
CA THR A 779 -30.99 37.94 15.12
C THR A 779 -30.18 38.86 16.03
N ILE A 780 -29.30 38.28 16.85
CA ILE A 780 -28.39 38.98 17.76
C ILE A 780 -27.40 39.85 16.97
N MET A 781 -26.82 39.33 15.88
CA MET A 781 -25.93 40.11 15.01
C MET A 781 -26.60 41.34 14.40
N LYS A 782 -27.89 41.25 14.09
CA LYS A 782 -28.68 42.38 13.60
C LYS A 782 -29.06 43.34 14.73
N SER A 783 -29.52 42.84 15.87
CA SER A 783 -29.96 43.70 16.99
C SER A 783 -28.80 44.52 17.56
N ARG A 784 -27.65 43.85 17.77
CA ARG A 784 -26.40 44.47 18.28
C ARG A 784 -25.60 45.22 17.22
N LYS A 785 -26.00 45.14 15.94
CA LYS A 785 -25.31 45.78 14.80
C LYS A 785 -23.81 45.45 14.69
N HIS A 786 -23.38 44.24 15.06
CA HIS A 786 -21.96 43.83 15.09
C HIS A 786 -21.18 44.21 13.83
N LEU A 787 -21.73 43.92 12.65
CA LEU A 787 -21.04 44.19 11.37
C LEU A 787 -20.77 45.67 11.11
N SER A 788 -21.60 46.58 11.63
CA SER A 788 -21.39 48.03 11.45
C SER A 788 -20.19 48.55 12.23
N ASN A 789 -19.96 48.00 13.44
CA ASN A 789 -18.84 48.36 14.28
C ASN A 789 -17.56 47.63 13.82
N LEU A 790 -17.63 46.32 13.60
CA LEU A 790 -16.45 45.51 13.27
C LEU A 790 -15.79 45.90 11.94
N ARG A 791 -16.58 46.30 10.93
CA ARG A 791 -16.06 46.77 9.63
C ARG A 791 -15.39 48.14 9.66
N SER A 792 -15.39 48.84 10.81
CA SER A 792 -14.59 50.06 10.97
C SER A 792 -13.08 49.80 10.93
N LYS A 793 -12.65 48.57 11.26
CA LYS A 793 -11.26 48.09 11.23
C LYS A 793 -11.16 46.76 10.46
N PRO A 794 -11.25 46.78 9.11
CA PRO A 794 -11.40 45.56 8.31
C PRO A 794 -10.20 44.62 8.40
N ASP A 795 -8.96 45.15 8.39
CA ASP A 795 -7.75 44.31 8.42
C ASP A 795 -7.61 43.56 9.75
N GLU A 796 -7.87 44.24 10.87
CA GLU A 796 -7.85 43.65 12.21
C GLU A 796 -8.98 42.62 12.37
N PHE A 797 -10.16 42.91 11.81
CA PHE A 797 -11.30 42.01 11.80
C PHE A 797 -11.02 40.72 11.01
N HIS A 798 -10.52 40.83 9.78
CA HIS A 798 -10.19 39.67 8.94
C HIS A 798 -9.08 38.82 9.55
N LYS A 799 -8.04 39.45 10.12
CA LYS A 799 -6.97 38.72 10.83
C LYS A 799 -7.53 37.93 12.02
N ARG A 800 -8.35 38.56 12.86
CA ARG A 800 -8.93 37.91 14.04
C ARG A 800 -9.86 36.74 13.67
N LEU A 801 -10.64 36.88 12.60
CA LEU A 801 -11.46 35.79 12.06
C LEU A 801 -10.62 34.58 11.65
N ARG A 802 -9.47 34.79 11.00
CA ARG A 802 -8.54 33.71 10.61
C ARG A 802 -7.89 33.04 11.82
N ASP A 803 -7.49 33.81 12.82
CA ASP A 803 -6.74 33.28 13.96
C ASP A 803 -7.62 32.53 14.97
N VAL A 804 -8.87 32.98 15.17
CA VAL A 804 -9.73 32.49 16.26
C VAL A 804 -10.94 31.71 15.76
N VAL A 805 -11.63 32.22 14.73
CA VAL A 805 -12.89 31.62 14.27
C VAL A 805 -12.63 30.46 13.31
N PHE A 806 -11.68 30.58 12.37
CA PHE A 806 -11.39 29.50 11.42
C PHE A 806 -10.97 28.16 12.08
N PRO A 807 -10.17 28.13 13.16
CA PRO A 807 -9.83 26.89 13.86
C PRO A 807 -11.03 26.11 14.42
N THR A 808 -12.10 26.81 14.80
CA THR A 808 -13.27 26.22 15.47
C THR A 808 -14.36 25.73 14.51
N LEU A 809 -14.23 26.00 13.21
CA LEU A 809 -15.21 25.58 12.20
C LEU A 809 -15.17 24.06 11.97
N VAL A 810 -16.33 23.42 12.00
CA VAL A 810 -16.47 21.95 11.77
C VAL A 810 -17.32 21.65 10.55
N THR A 811 -18.34 22.45 10.27
CA THR A 811 -19.34 22.15 9.22
C THR A 811 -19.20 23.04 7.98
N ASN A 812 -19.61 22.52 6.83
CA ASN A 812 -19.63 23.27 5.55
C ASN A 812 -20.51 24.52 5.63
N GLU A 813 -21.63 24.44 6.33
CA GLU A 813 -22.56 25.56 6.43
C GLU A 813 -22.02 26.69 7.32
N GLN A 814 -21.23 26.36 8.35
CA GLN A 814 -20.48 27.34 9.14
C GLN A 814 -19.38 27.98 8.29
N PHE A 815 -18.63 27.19 7.52
CA PHE A 815 -17.58 27.71 6.64
C PHE A 815 -18.13 28.68 5.58
N LEU A 816 -19.24 28.32 4.91
CA LEU A 816 -19.87 29.23 3.94
C LEU A 816 -20.38 30.52 4.60
N ALA A 817 -20.89 30.46 5.84
CA ALA A 817 -21.26 31.66 6.58
C ALA A 817 -20.02 32.51 6.95
N TYR A 818 -18.92 31.87 7.36
CA TYR A 818 -17.63 32.50 7.64
C TYR A 818 -17.10 33.29 6.44
N THR A 819 -17.10 32.70 5.23
CA THR A 819 -16.67 33.41 4.01
C THR A 819 -17.48 34.67 3.70
N SER A 820 -18.73 34.75 4.16
CA SER A 820 -19.59 35.93 3.94
C SER A 820 -19.24 37.14 4.81
N LEU A 821 -18.40 36.96 5.84
CA LEU A 821 -17.96 38.01 6.74
C LEU A 821 -16.83 38.87 6.16
N PHE A 822 -16.09 38.33 5.17
CA PHE A 822 -14.97 39.00 4.51
C PHE A 822 -15.42 39.96 3.40
N ALA A 823 -14.57 40.95 3.10
CA ALA A 823 -14.76 41.86 1.97
C ALA A 823 -14.53 41.16 0.62
N ASP A 824 -15.08 41.70 -0.47
CA ASP A 824 -15.01 41.11 -1.82
C ASP A 824 -13.59 41.01 -2.39
N THR A 825 -12.62 41.71 -1.80
CA THR A 825 -11.20 41.67 -2.17
C THR A 825 -10.47 40.45 -1.61
N GLU A 826 -10.97 39.85 -0.54
CA GLU A 826 -10.32 38.77 0.21
C GLU A 826 -10.49 37.39 -0.45
N PRO A 827 -9.51 36.48 -0.31
CA PRO A 827 -9.55 35.17 -0.95
C PRO A 827 -10.74 34.32 -0.48
N GLU A 828 -11.08 34.37 0.82
CA GLU A 828 -12.20 33.62 1.39
C GLU A 828 -13.52 33.92 0.66
N LYS A 829 -13.74 35.20 0.34
CA LYS A 829 -14.95 35.66 -0.33
C LYS A 829 -14.96 35.30 -1.81
N LYS A 830 -13.83 35.44 -2.50
CA LYS A 830 -13.68 35.11 -3.93
C LYS A 830 -13.88 33.62 -4.23
N VAL A 831 -13.44 32.76 -3.32
CA VAL A 831 -13.52 31.30 -3.47
C VAL A 831 -14.84 30.72 -2.97
N ALA A 832 -15.63 31.49 -2.21
CA ALA A 832 -16.87 31.03 -1.57
C ALA A 832 -17.86 30.36 -2.55
N ASP A 833 -18.12 30.98 -3.71
CA ASP A 833 -19.06 30.46 -4.69
C ASP A 833 -18.54 29.17 -5.34
N THR A 834 -17.23 29.07 -5.56
CA THR A 834 -16.57 27.87 -6.08
C THR A 834 -16.66 26.71 -5.09
N ILE A 835 -16.30 26.93 -3.82
CA ILE A 835 -16.42 25.90 -2.78
C ILE A 835 -17.87 25.46 -2.62
N LYS A 836 -18.82 26.40 -2.66
CA LYS A 836 -20.25 26.08 -2.61
C LYS A 836 -20.67 25.18 -3.79
N GLN A 837 -20.20 25.45 -5.01
CA GLN A 837 -20.46 24.60 -6.16
C GLN A 837 -19.87 23.20 -6.00
N ILE A 838 -18.64 23.09 -5.45
CA ILE A 838 -17.97 21.81 -5.19
C ILE A 838 -18.75 20.99 -4.15
N VAL A 839 -19.10 21.57 -3.01
CA VAL A 839 -19.85 20.91 -1.93
C VAL A 839 -21.24 20.46 -2.39
N VAL A 840 -21.91 21.23 -3.26
CA VAL A 840 -23.21 20.83 -3.83
C VAL A 840 -23.08 19.64 -4.78
N LYS A 841 -22.00 19.59 -5.58
CA LYS A 841 -21.76 18.50 -6.54
C LYS A 841 -21.20 17.23 -5.87
N ILE A 842 -20.36 17.39 -4.85
CA ILE A 842 -19.67 16.30 -4.16
C ILE A 842 -20.15 16.29 -2.69
N LYS A 843 -21.11 15.41 -2.39
CA LYS A 843 -21.78 15.36 -1.07
C LYS A 843 -20.83 15.11 0.11
N GLU A 844 -19.72 14.41 -0.12
CA GLU A 844 -18.72 14.06 0.89
C GLU A 844 -17.66 15.16 1.12
N ALA A 845 -17.64 16.20 0.28
CA ALA A 845 -16.60 17.22 0.34
C ALA A 845 -16.76 18.10 1.58
N GLN A 846 -15.69 18.20 2.38
CA GLN A 846 -15.63 19.09 3.54
C GLN A 846 -14.91 20.39 3.19
N ALA A 847 -15.63 21.51 3.20
CA ALA A 847 -15.13 22.83 2.85
C ALA A 847 -13.98 23.31 3.75
N VAL A 848 -14.05 22.99 5.04
CA VAL A 848 -13.00 23.34 6.00
C VAL A 848 -11.71 22.58 5.69
N GLN A 849 -11.80 21.28 5.39
CA GLN A 849 -10.63 20.46 5.07
C GLN A 849 -9.99 20.88 3.74
N MET A 850 -10.80 21.24 2.73
CA MET A 850 -10.30 21.79 1.46
C MET A 850 -9.46 23.08 1.62
N TRP A 851 -9.66 23.82 2.72
CA TRP A 851 -8.89 25.04 3.02
C TRP A 851 -7.67 24.78 3.92
N ARG A 852 -7.59 23.62 4.59
CA ARG A 852 -6.51 23.28 5.53
C ARG A 852 -5.45 22.34 4.95
N ASP A 853 -5.89 21.42 4.10
CA ASP A 853 -5.11 20.24 3.69
C ASP A 853 -5.02 20.16 2.17
N ASP A 854 -3.80 20.23 1.65
CA ASP A 854 -3.49 20.18 0.22
C ASP A 854 -3.73 18.78 -0.37
N GLU A 855 -3.45 17.71 0.36
CA GLU A 855 -3.71 16.33 -0.07
C GLU A 855 -5.22 16.07 -0.16
N TYR A 856 -5.99 16.60 0.81
CA TYR A 856 -7.44 16.50 0.76
C TYR A 856 -8.00 17.28 -0.44
N LEU A 857 -7.54 18.51 -0.68
CA LEU A 857 -7.95 19.30 -1.84
C LEU A 857 -7.58 18.60 -3.16
N TYR A 858 -6.38 18.03 -3.27
CA TYR A 858 -5.95 17.20 -4.40
C TYR A 858 -6.91 16.02 -4.64
N SER A 859 -7.29 15.30 -3.58
CA SER A 859 -8.24 14.18 -3.69
C SER A 859 -9.62 14.61 -4.23
N ILE A 860 -10.06 15.82 -3.90
CA ILE A 860 -11.31 16.40 -4.42
C ILE A 860 -11.15 16.83 -5.87
N LEU A 861 -10.00 17.42 -6.25
CA LEU A 861 -9.69 17.79 -7.63
C LEU A 861 -9.75 16.57 -8.57
N LYS A 862 -9.27 15.40 -8.13
CA LYS A 862 -9.36 14.14 -8.88
C LYS A 862 -10.81 13.72 -9.20
N LYS A 863 -11.78 14.09 -8.36
CA LYS A 863 -13.21 13.78 -8.57
C LYS A 863 -13.90 14.76 -9.52
N ILE A 864 -13.28 15.88 -9.89
CA ILE A 864 -13.87 16.90 -10.77
C ILE A 864 -13.53 16.57 -12.23
N PRO A 865 -14.47 16.75 -13.18
CA PRO A 865 -14.18 16.59 -14.61
C PRO A 865 -13.37 17.77 -15.18
N ASP A 866 -12.47 17.46 -16.11
CA ASP A 866 -11.56 18.36 -16.81
C ASP A 866 -12.21 19.64 -17.38
N SER A 867 -13.43 19.52 -17.91
CA SER A 867 -14.18 20.67 -18.45
C SER A 867 -14.61 21.68 -17.39
N ALA A 868 -14.83 21.24 -16.15
CA ALA A 868 -15.17 22.09 -15.01
C ALA A 868 -13.93 22.65 -14.29
N LEU A 869 -12.77 21.98 -14.41
CA LEU A 869 -11.53 22.42 -13.79
C LEU A 869 -11.04 23.76 -14.36
N CYS A 870 -11.17 23.98 -15.67
CA CYS A 870 -10.75 25.25 -16.31
C CYS A 870 -11.43 26.50 -15.72
N SER A 871 -12.71 26.41 -15.35
CA SER A 871 -13.44 27.57 -14.79
C SER A 871 -13.19 27.77 -13.30
N ILE A 872 -12.80 26.70 -12.60
CA ILE A 872 -12.69 26.66 -11.14
C ILE A 872 -11.24 26.88 -10.67
N ALA A 873 -10.24 26.45 -11.45
CA ALA A 873 -8.82 26.50 -11.11
C ALA A 873 -8.33 27.91 -10.71
N LYS A 874 -8.75 28.95 -11.42
CA LYS A 874 -8.38 30.35 -11.10
C LYS A 874 -8.82 30.80 -9.71
N ASN A 875 -9.91 30.24 -9.19
CA ASN A 875 -10.38 30.54 -7.84
C ASN A 875 -9.68 29.65 -6.82
N ILE A 876 -9.45 28.37 -7.12
CA ILE A 876 -8.71 27.46 -6.22
C ILE A 876 -7.28 27.94 -5.97
N LEU A 877 -6.62 28.49 -6.99
CA LEU A 877 -5.29 29.09 -6.87
C LEU A 877 -5.23 30.31 -5.93
N GLN A 878 -6.38 30.90 -5.58
CA GLN A 878 -6.45 32.01 -4.61
C GLN A 878 -6.50 31.53 -3.16
N ILE A 879 -6.63 30.22 -2.90
CA ILE A 879 -6.54 29.66 -1.55
C ILE A 879 -5.07 29.75 -1.12
N PRO A 880 -4.75 30.55 -0.08
CA PRO A 880 -3.37 30.74 0.36
C PRO A 880 -2.71 29.41 0.77
N GLU A 881 -1.47 29.19 0.34
CA GLU A 881 -0.58 28.04 0.65
C GLU A 881 -1.05 26.66 0.16
N VAL A 882 -2.32 26.32 0.37
CA VAL A 882 -2.92 25.01 0.06
C VAL A 882 -3.29 24.90 -1.42
N GLY A 883 -3.87 25.95 -2.00
CA GLY A 883 -4.39 25.90 -3.37
C GLY A 883 -3.31 25.69 -4.42
N VAL A 884 -2.15 26.34 -4.26
CA VAL A 884 -1.02 26.23 -5.20
C VAL A 884 -0.44 24.81 -5.17
N LYS A 885 -0.12 24.29 -3.99
CA LYS A 885 0.46 22.95 -3.83
C LYS A 885 -0.46 21.85 -4.37
N ALA A 886 -1.75 21.91 -4.02
CA ALA A 886 -2.72 20.94 -4.51
C ALA A 886 -2.89 20.99 -6.03
N CYS A 887 -2.82 22.18 -6.64
CA CYS A 887 -2.86 22.33 -8.10
C CYS A 887 -1.59 21.81 -8.78
N GLU A 888 -0.40 22.02 -8.20
CA GLU A 888 0.87 21.49 -8.72
C GLU A 888 0.91 19.94 -8.64
N GLN A 889 0.55 19.36 -7.50
CA GLN A 889 0.43 17.91 -7.33
C GLN A 889 -0.60 17.30 -8.30
N TYR A 890 -1.73 17.99 -8.49
CA TYR A 890 -2.75 17.56 -9.44
C TYR A 890 -2.28 17.66 -10.89
N ALA A 891 -1.52 18.71 -11.23
CA ALA A 891 -0.93 18.90 -12.55
C ALA A 891 0.07 17.79 -12.90
N GLU A 892 0.90 17.36 -11.94
CA GLU A 892 1.81 16.21 -12.11
C GLU A 892 1.04 14.90 -12.37
N PHE A 893 -0.01 14.63 -11.60
CA PHE A 893 -0.84 13.43 -11.78
C PHE A 893 -1.51 13.36 -13.17
N ILE A 894 -2.11 14.45 -13.65
CA ILE A 894 -2.80 14.47 -14.95
C ILE A 894 -1.86 14.56 -16.15
N LEU A 895 -0.58 14.87 -15.94
CA LEU A 895 0.46 14.92 -16.98
C LEU A 895 0.81 13.52 -17.50
N ASP A 896 0.83 12.53 -16.62
CA ASP A 896 1.13 11.13 -16.94
C ASP A 896 -0.13 10.31 -17.21
N GLY A 897 -1.26 10.68 -16.58
CA GLY A 897 -2.49 9.90 -16.65
C GLY A 897 -2.38 8.57 -15.90
N ASP A 898 -3.50 7.86 -15.79
CA ASP A 898 -3.62 6.55 -15.13
C ASP A 898 -4.53 5.63 -15.96
N GLU A 899 -4.59 4.33 -15.64
CA GLU A 899 -5.43 3.33 -16.33
C GLU A 899 -6.91 3.73 -16.42
N LEU A 900 -7.39 4.53 -15.46
CA LEU A 900 -8.78 5.00 -15.38
C LEU A 900 -9.01 6.39 -15.98
N ARG A 901 -7.96 7.21 -16.16
CA ARG A 901 -8.08 8.60 -16.65
C ARG A 901 -6.89 8.93 -17.56
N PRO A 902 -7.10 9.10 -18.88
CA PRO A 902 -6.01 9.41 -19.81
C PRO A 902 -5.39 10.79 -19.53
N PRO A 903 -4.18 11.07 -20.06
CA PRO A 903 -3.52 12.36 -19.90
C PRO A 903 -4.44 13.52 -20.31
N ALA A 904 -4.55 14.52 -19.43
CA ALA A 904 -5.46 15.64 -19.64
C ALA A 904 -4.95 16.60 -20.74
N ASN A 905 -5.85 17.46 -21.25
CA ASN A 905 -5.48 18.48 -22.23
C ASN A 905 -4.37 19.38 -21.64
N PRO A 906 -3.24 19.61 -22.35
CA PRO A 906 -2.12 20.43 -21.85
C PRO A 906 -2.51 21.85 -21.44
N PHE A 907 -3.60 22.39 -22.01
CA PHE A 907 -4.13 23.69 -21.58
C PHE A 907 -4.64 23.68 -20.13
N ILE A 908 -5.18 22.56 -19.65
CA ILE A 908 -5.65 22.42 -18.27
C ILE A 908 -4.47 22.42 -17.31
N VAL A 909 -3.42 21.69 -17.66
CA VAL A 909 -2.16 21.66 -16.91
C VAL A 909 -1.58 23.08 -16.82
N PHE A 910 -1.55 23.82 -17.93
CA PHE A 910 -1.11 25.21 -17.95
C PHE A 910 -1.95 26.14 -17.04
N VAL A 911 -3.27 25.99 -17.02
CA VAL A 911 -4.16 26.77 -16.15
C VAL A 911 -3.92 26.45 -14.66
N LEU A 912 -3.62 25.19 -14.33
CA LEU A 912 -3.24 24.78 -12.97
C LEU A 912 -1.88 25.35 -12.57
N MET A 913 -0.94 25.48 -13.50
CA MET A 913 0.38 26.10 -13.32
C MET A 913 0.34 27.63 -13.42
N ARG A 914 -0.74 28.27 -12.93
CA ARG A 914 -0.89 29.73 -12.84
C ARG A 914 -0.74 30.49 -14.16
N GLU A 915 -0.98 29.82 -15.30
CA GLU A 915 -0.74 30.39 -16.63
C GLU A 915 0.72 30.84 -16.84
N ASN A 916 1.67 30.25 -16.11
CA ASN A 916 3.11 30.48 -16.28
C ASN A 916 3.71 29.44 -17.22
N VAL A 917 4.37 29.91 -18.27
CA VAL A 917 4.98 29.07 -19.29
C VAL A 917 6.23 28.36 -18.74
N GLU A 918 7.01 29.01 -17.89
CA GLU A 918 8.25 28.45 -17.35
C GLU A 918 7.96 27.25 -16.43
N ASP A 919 7.06 27.44 -15.46
CA ASP A 919 6.64 26.38 -14.52
C ASP A 919 6.04 25.17 -15.27
N PHE A 920 5.29 25.41 -16.34
CA PHE A 920 4.72 24.35 -17.19
C PHE A 920 5.80 23.55 -17.93
N LEU A 921 6.84 24.22 -18.46
CA LEU A 921 7.93 23.54 -19.17
C LEU A 921 8.88 22.82 -18.19
N GLU A 922 9.06 23.34 -16.98
CA GLU A 922 9.81 22.68 -15.91
C GLU A 922 9.12 21.38 -15.48
N LEU A 923 7.79 21.41 -15.31
CA LEU A 923 7.00 20.21 -15.00
C LEU A 923 7.16 19.12 -16.07
N ILE A 924 7.15 19.49 -17.35
CA ILE A 924 7.37 18.55 -18.47
C ILE A 924 8.78 17.97 -18.45
N SER A 925 9.78 18.78 -18.04
CA SER A 925 11.18 18.36 -17.98
C SER A 925 11.48 17.33 -16.90
N ASN A 926 10.59 17.19 -15.91
CA ASN A 926 10.71 16.24 -14.82
C ASN A 926 10.23 14.81 -15.19
N LYS A 927 9.79 14.57 -16.43
CA LYS A 927 9.41 13.22 -16.91
C LYS A 927 10.60 12.25 -16.84
N LYS A 928 10.32 10.97 -16.58
CA LYS A 928 11.32 9.92 -16.28
C LYS A 928 12.26 9.62 -17.45
N SER A 929 11.78 9.77 -18.69
CA SER A 929 12.56 9.56 -19.90
C SER A 929 12.49 10.73 -20.87
N ARG A 930 13.60 11.01 -21.55
CA ARG A 930 13.70 12.00 -22.61
C ARG A 930 12.78 11.68 -23.79
N ASP A 931 12.55 10.40 -24.07
CA ASP A 931 11.65 9.96 -25.15
C ASP A 931 10.17 10.21 -24.79
N GLU A 932 9.81 10.12 -23.51
CA GLU A 932 8.47 10.44 -23.00
C GLU A 932 8.20 11.96 -23.03
N GLU A 933 9.21 12.78 -22.71
CA GLU A 933 9.15 14.24 -22.85
C GLU A 933 8.92 14.63 -24.31
N ILE A 934 9.67 14.04 -25.24
CA ILE A 934 9.53 14.29 -26.68
C ILE A 934 8.14 13.84 -27.17
N GLY A 935 7.67 12.66 -26.76
CA GLY A 935 6.35 12.15 -27.11
C GLY A 935 5.22 13.07 -26.61
N TYR A 936 5.32 13.54 -25.36
CA TYR A 936 4.34 14.45 -24.75
C TYR A 936 4.33 15.83 -25.43
N LEU A 937 5.49 16.43 -25.71
CA LEU A 937 5.56 17.72 -26.39
C LEU A 937 4.96 17.68 -27.81
N GLN A 938 5.11 16.56 -28.51
CA GLN A 938 4.53 16.38 -29.84
C GLN A 938 3.01 16.24 -29.80
N SER A 939 2.46 15.45 -28.87
CA SER A 939 1.01 15.35 -28.68
C SER A 939 0.42 16.67 -28.19
N ALA A 940 1.11 17.37 -27.28
CA ALA A 940 0.69 18.64 -26.75
C ALA A 940 0.61 19.73 -27.83
N THR A 941 1.55 19.77 -28.78
CA THR A 941 1.53 20.72 -29.91
C THR A 941 0.26 20.54 -30.75
N LEU A 942 -0.10 19.29 -31.07
CA LEU A 942 -1.30 18.97 -31.85
C LEU A 942 -2.59 19.33 -31.10
N ILE A 943 -2.66 19.01 -29.80
CA ILE A 943 -3.86 19.27 -28.97
C ILE A 943 -4.06 20.77 -28.73
N LEU A 944 -3.00 21.53 -28.50
CA LEU A 944 -3.07 22.98 -28.28
C LEU A 944 -3.45 23.75 -29.55
N GLU A 945 -3.16 23.24 -30.74
CA GLU A 945 -3.61 23.82 -32.02
C GLU A 945 -5.11 23.66 -32.24
N ILE A 946 -5.69 22.55 -31.77
CA ILE A 946 -7.12 22.23 -31.91
C ILE A 946 -7.96 22.89 -30.81
N THR A 947 -7.37 23.19 -29.65
CA THR A 947 -8.08 23.71 -28.48
C THR A 947 -8.42 25.20 -28.65
N PRO A 948 -9.71 25.61 -28.56
CA PRO A 948 -10.11 27.01 -28.69
C PRO A 948 -9.70 27.83 -27.46
N LYS A 949 -9.27 29.09 -27.66
CA LYS A 949 -8.87 30.07 -26.62
C LYS A 949 -7.55 29.80 -25.88
N VAL A 950 -6.61 29.06 -26.48
CA VAL A 950 -5.25 28.89 -25.93
C VAL A 950 -4.38 30.13 -26.26
N PRO A 951 -3.63 30.68 -25.29
CA PRO A 951 -2.66 31.77 -25.51
C PRO A 951 -1.56 31.41 -26.52
N ASP A 952 -1.22 32.34 -27.42
CA ASP A 952 -0.22 32.10 -28.48
C ASP A 952 1.20 31.92 -27.92
N ASN A 953 1.52 32.58 -26.80
CA ASN A 953 2.80 32.41 -26.10
C ASN A 953 3.04 30.97 -25.62
N LEU A 954 2.00 30.25 -25.18
CA LEU A 954 2.11 28.85 -24.79
C LEU A 954 2.37 27.95 -26.00
N LYS A 955 1.66 28.20 -27.11
CA LYS A 955 1.83 27.43 -28.36
C LYS A 955 3.25 27.56 -28.90
N ASP A 956 3.76 28.79 -28.93
CA ASP A 956 5.09 29.08 -29.43
C ASP A 956 6.18 28.51 -28.53
N ALA A 957 6.01 28.56 -27.21
CA ALA A 957 6.95 27.98 -26.25
C ALA A 957 7.03 26.44 -26.33
N VAL A 958 5.89 25.77 -26.41
CA VAL A 958 5.83 24.30 -26.57
C VAL A 958 6.42 23.86 -27.91
N ARG A 959 6.11 24.57 -29.00
CA ARG A 959 6.68 24.32 -30.33
C ARG A 959 8.20 24.50 -30.32
N THR A 960 8.69 25.58 -29.74
CA THR A 960 10.13 25.88 -29.64
C THR A 960 10.87 24.80 -28.85
N ARG A 961 10.33 24.33 -27.72
CA ARG A 961 10.94 23.25 -26.93
C ARG A 961 10.89 21.91 -27.65
N ALA A 962 9.79 21.58 -28.32
CA ALA A 962 9.66 20.36 -29.13
C ALA A 962 10.67 20.33 -30.30
N GLU A 963 10.86 21.46 -30.99
CA GLU A 963 11.85 21.61 -32.06
C GLU A 963 13.29 21.54 -31.54
N GLY A 964 13.58 22.17 -30.40
CA GLY A 964 14.89 22.11 -29.74
C GLY A 964 15.28 20.68 -29.35
N MET A 965 14.34 19.92 -28.78
CA MET A 965 14.55 18.53 -28.37
C MET A 965 14.74 17.57 -29.57
N ARG A 966 14.02 17.80 -30.67
CA ARG A 966 14.20 17.06 -31.93
C ARG A 966 15.55 17.33 -32.60
N ARG A 967 16.06 18.57 -32.55
CA ARG A 967 17.39 18.87 -33.12
C ARG A 967 18.51 18.18 -32.33
N ALA A 968 18.34 18.05 -31.02
CA ALA A 968 19.33 17.41 -30.15
C ALA A 968 19.38 15.86 -30.28
N THR A 969 18.35 15.21 -30.85
CA THR A 969 18.36 13.75 -31.13
C THR A 969 18.92 13.39 -32.51
N VAL A 970 19.06 14.35 -33.43
CA VAL A 970 19.57 14.12 -34.81
C VAL A 970 21.09 14.30 -34.91
N THR A 971 21.74 14.87 -33.90
CA THR A 971 23.20 14.91 -33.79
C THR A 971 23.69 13.77 -32.89
N PRO A 972 24.42 12.77 -33.41
CA PRO A 972 25.13 11.83 -32.55
C PRO A 972 26.20 12.59 -31.77
N GLU A 973 26.22 12.41 -30.45
CA GLU A 973 27.33 12.86 -29.60
C GLU A 973 28.63 12.23 -30.13
N THR A 974 29.44 13.04 -30.81
CA THR A 974 30.85 12.73 -31.01
C THR A 974 31.52 12.69 -29.65
N THR A 975 32.10 11.53 -29.38
CA THR A 975 33.08 11.26 -28.33
C THR A 975 33.87 12.49 -27.93
N ALA A 976 33.78 12.82 -26.64
CA ALA A 976 34.62 13.82 -26.00
C ALA A 976 36.10 13.46 -26.25
N SER A 977 36.73 14.20 -27.15
CA SER A 977 38.18 14.34 -27.18
C SER A 977 38.54 15.67 -26.57
N SER A 978 39.41 15.58 -25.57
CA SER A 978 40.13 16.68 -24.95
C SER A 978 40.66 17.67 -25.99
N ASN A 979 40.29 18.94 -25.86
CA ASN A 979 41.23 20.07 -25.84
C ASN A 979 40.46 21.39 -25.68
N GLY A 980 40.44 21.87 -24.43
CA GLY A 980 40.05 23.24 -24.15
C GLY A 980 41.10 24.22 -24.69
N SER A 981 40.68 25.09 -25.59
CA SER A 981 41.33 26.37 -25.84
C SER A 981 40.28 27.46 -25.63
N GLY A 982 40.31 28.05 -24.43
CA GLY A 982 39.52 29.22 -24.08
C GLY A 982 40.44 30.39 -23.76
N SER A 983 40.29 31.47 -24.52
CA SER A 983 40.91 32.79 -24.33
C SER A 983 39.89 33.77 -24.90
N PHE A 984 39.35 34.81 -24.27
CA PHE A 984 39.68 35.71 -23.16
C PHE A 984 38.32 36.22 -22.61
N PHE A 985 38.09 36.76 -21.40
CA PHE A 985 38.76 37.91 -20.74
C PHE A 985 38.32 38.02 -19.26
N SER A 986 39.31 38.25 -18.36
CA SER A 986 39.32 39.08 -17.12
C SER A 986 38.25 38.88 -16.02
N ASN A 987 38.56 38.73 -14.73
CA ASN A 987 39.59 39.39 -13.90
C ASN A 987 39.87 38.60 -12.58
N PRO A 988 40.94 38.95 -11.83
CA PRO A 988 41.56 38.10 -10.81
C PRO A 988 41.11 38.45 -9.38
N GLU A 989 41.08 37.45 -8.49
CA GLU A 989 41.49 37.63 -7.08
C GLU A 989 41.62 36.26 -6.38
N ASP A 990 42.84 36.02 -5.91
CA ASP A 990 43.24 35.35 -4.68
C ASP A 990 42.52 34.08 -4.15
N ASN A 991 43.29 32.98 -4.27
CA ASN A 991 43.84 32.21 -3.16
C ASN A 991 42.95 31.32 -2.26
N THR A 992 43.48 30.10 -2.14
CA THR A 992 43.45 29.17 -0.99
C THR A 992 42.30 28.17 -0.89
N GLY A 993 42.66 26.89 -0.71
CA GLY A 993 41.84 25.99 0.10
C GLY A 993 41.64 24.58 -0.42
N MET A 994 42.63 23.72 -0.17
CA MET A 994 42.44 22.36 0.37
C MET A 994 41.70 21.29 -0.47
N MET A 995 42.54 20.41 -1.04
CA MET A 995 42.64 18.99 -0.67
C MET A 995 41.39 18.30 -0.06
N LYS A 996 40.99 17.23 -0.77
CA LYS A 996 40.76 15.83 -0.34
C LYS A 996 39.34 15.28 -0.46
N ARG A 997 39.32 14.22 -1.30
CA ARG A 997 38.72 12.89 -1.09
C ARG A 997 37.20 12.78 -1.16
N ARG A 998 36.73 12.13 -2.24
CA ARG A 998 35.65 11.15 -2.17
C ARG A 998 36.11 9.81 -2.73
N ARG A 999 36.07 8.81 -1.84
CA ARG A 999 35.67 7.43 -2.14
C ARG A 999 34.15 7.37 -1.94
N ASN A 1000 33.57 6.39 -2.61
CA ASN A 1000 32.16 6.02 -2.77
C ASN A 1000 31.44 6.84 -3.83
#